data_AF-I0ENQ4-F1
#
_entry.id   AF-I0ENQ4-F1
#
_cell.length_a   1.000
_cell.length_b   1.000
_cell.length_c   1.000
_cell.angle_alpha   90.00
_cell.angle_beta   90.00
_cell.angle_gamma   90.00
#
_symmetry.space_group_name_H-M   'P 1'
#
loop_
_entity.id
_entity.type
_entity.pdbx_description
1 polymer ?
#
loop_
_entity_poly.entity_id
_entity_poly.type
_entity_poly.pdbx_seq_one_letter_code
_entity_poly.pdbx_strand_id
1 'polypeptide(L)'
;MTNHFGDIVGHSKAILMIGLNSAVSNPIGFKHILQAKDRNNAKLIVIDPVFTKSAAKADIYVRIRSGTDIAFIYGMLHLIFKHGWEDKEVIRTRAYGIDAIKKEAMCYNPEVVEDITGVKKELLYQVTELFARTKPATLLWALGITQHSVGSSNTRILSILQLVLGNMGKKGGGCNIVRGHDNVQGSTDMCCLADSLPAYYGLSEASWKYFAKCWGVSYEFLQKRFFSPEWMHKKGFSLSMFYQGILQEEKTYSTSPIKGLWVQGNGISSLAHNTEIARAIDKLDLMVIAEPFLNEAAILSDKKDNIYILPIATQFENEGIVVATNRSAQWRSQVVKPLYESKLDHELMFLMAKKFGFYEEYTKALMCDFDSNGELVKTRDSFDFAIDACKEMARTLKVIGLGGWTPERLKAQQENWHMFDYLTLEGKGSMKGQFYGLPWPAWTSKHPGTPILYDVSVPTKEGGMGFRNRFGLEHNGHDLLADKSVSIKGSHIKGGYPELTKANIEKVLGIKLSEHEKKIMGENWKVDTSGLIQKYADEKGVCVYGNARARAIVWQFDDKIPKHREPLHSPRPDLAKKYPTFKDQKNNFRVDVRYISEQTKQEWVKDFPIIVASMRLVNLSGAGMLERTSKYLSHITPEMFCHIHPDLALNHSIKDGDMMWIHSPQGTKIKVKAIHSYSVTADRICMPYSFAGILQGVDLSHRYPKGTKPYTIGESSNTITNYGFDPVTQIPEFNAGLCRIEKA
;
A
#
# COMPACT_ATOMS: atom_id res chain seq x y z
N MET A 1 -2.33 -7.45 -3.64
CA MET A 1 -2.13 -8.41 -4.76
C MET A 1 -3.48 -8.80 -5.35
N THR A 2 -3.51 -9.39 -6.55
CA THR A 2 -4.69 -10.10 -7.09
C THR A 2 -4.60 -11.61 -6.92
N ASN A 3 -3.38 -12.14 -6.79
CA ASN A 3 -3.10 -13.55 -6.59
C ASN A 3 -2.33 -13.73 -5.26
N HIS A 4 -1.52 -14.80 -5.15
CA HIS A 4 -0.66 -15.13 -4.01
C HIS A 4 0.66 -15.78 -4.49
N PHE A 5 1.66 -15.88 -3.60
CA PHE A 5 2.97 -16.42 -3.97
C PHE A 5 2.93 -17.90 -4.39
N GLY A 6 2.10 -18.73 -3.77
CA GLY A 6 1.93 -20.15 -4.16
C GLY A 6 1.45 -20.32 -5.61
N ASP A 7 0.56 -19.44 -6.08
CA ASP A 7 0.08 -19.42 -7.47
C ASP A 7 1.21 -19.07 -8.47
N ILE A 8 2.11 -18.17 -8.08
CA ILE A 8 3.32 -17.85 -8.88
C ILE A 8 4.19 -19.10 -9.01
N VAL A 9 4.45 -19.80 -7.90
CA VAL A 9 5.25 -21.04 -7.90
C VAL A 9 4.62 -22.11 -8.78
N GLY A 10 3.31 -22.29 -8.71
CA GLY A 10 2.61 -23.37 -9.43
C GLY A 10 2.45 -23.13 -10.93
N HIS A 11 2.46 -21.88 -11.40
CA HIS A 11 1.91 -21.56 -12.72
C HIS A 11 2.64 -20.49 -13.54
N SER A 12 3.37 -19.55 -12.92
CA SER A 12 3.98 -18.44 -13.69
C SER A 12 5.13 -18.94 -14.57
N LYS A 13 5.18 -18.47 -15.82
CA LYS A 13 6.29 -18.71 -16.77
C LYS A 13 7.10 -17.46 -17.09
N ALA A 14 6.56 -16.28 -16.83
CA ALA A 14 7.30 -15.02 -16.87
C ALA A 14 6.94 -14.16 -15.66
N ILE A 15 7.95 -13.54 -15.07
CA ILE A 15 7.85 -12.74 -13.85
C ILE A 15 8.53 -11.41 -14.13
N LEU A 16 7.76 -10.33 -14.14
CA LEU A 16 8.28 -8.97 -14.23
C LEU A 16 8.28 -8.35 -12.83
N MET A 17 9.46 -8.17 -12.25
CA MET A 17 9.67 -7.40 -11.02
C MET A 17 10.16 -6.01 -11.38
N ILE A 18 9.41 -4.97 -11.01
CA ILE A 18 9.78 -3.57 -11.26
C ILE A 18 9.65 -2.76 -9.97
N GLY A 19 10.69 -1.97 -9.66
CA GLY A 19 10.74 -1.19 -8.42
C GLY A 19 10.58 -2.05 -7.15
N LEU A 20 11.19 -3.24 -7.16
CA LEU A 20 11.06 -4.26 -6.12
C LEU A 20 12.34 -5.10 -6.00
N ASN A 21 12.91 -5.11 -4.79
CA ASN A 21 14.06 -5.94 -4.42
C ASN A 21 13.65 -7.00 -3.38
N SER A 22 12.83 -7.97 -3.78
CA SER A 22 12.31 -9.01 -2.88
C SER A 22 13.41 -9.84 -2.20
N ALA A 23 14.57 -10.01 -2.82
CA ALA A 23 15.70 -10.71 -2.19
C ALA A 23 16.14 -10.06 -0.87
N VAL A 24 15.84 -8.77 -0.71
CA VAL A 24 16.12 -8.00 0.49
C VAL A 24 14.86 -7.70 1.29
N SER A 25 13.81 -7.18 0.64
CA SER A 25 12.63 -6.66 1.34
C SER A 25 11.57 -7.72 1.64
N ASN A 26 11.61 -8.87 0.98
CA ASN A 26 10.69 -9.99 1.21
C ASN A 26 11.37 -11.32 0.81
N PRO A 27 12.41 -11.76 1.55
CA PRO A 27 13.25 -12.89 1.13
C PRO A 27 12.47 -14.21 1.05
N ILE A 28 11.46 -14.41 1.91
CA ILE A 28 10.58 -15.59 1.84
C ILE A 28 9.70 -15.56 0.59
N GLY A 29 9.16 -14.40 0.21
CA GLY A 29 8.47 -14.22 -1.06
C GLY A 29 9.40 -14.41 -2.26
N PHE A 30 10.66 -13.98 -2.14
CA PHE A 30 11.67 -14.21 -3.20
C PHE A 30 12.01 -15.69 -3.39
N LYS A 31 12.00 -16.49 -2.32
CA LYS A 31 12.12 -17.95 -2.43
C LYS A 31 11.04 -18.55 -3.35
N HIS A 32 9.81 -18.03 -3.30
CA HIS A 32 8.74 -18.48 -4.19
C HIS A 32 9.02 -18.09 -5.66
N ILE A 33 9.58 -16.91 -5.90
CA ILE A 33 9.99 -16.50 -7.25
C ILE A 33 11.09 -17.43 -7.78
N LEU A 34 12.08 -17.79 -6.96
CA LEU A 34 13.12 -18.75 -7.35
C LEU A 34 12.53 -20.15 -7.62
N GLN A 35 11.60 -20.61 -6.78
CA GLN A 35 10.91 -21.88 -7.02
C GLN A 35 10.10 -21.89 -8.33
N ALA A 36 9.50 -20.77 -8.72
CA ALA A 36 8.84 -20.66 -10.02
C ALA A 36 9.85 -20.78 -11.17
N LYS A 37 11.05 -20.21 -11.02
CA LYS A 37 12.15 -20.43 -11.99
C LYS A 37 12.49 -21.91 -12.11
N ASP A 38 12.70 -22.57 -10.98
CA ASP A 38 13.13 -23.98 -10.95
C ASP A 38 12.04 -24.93 -11.46
N ARG A 39 10.78 -24.71 -11.07
CA ARG A 39 9.65 -25.62 -11.38
C ARG A 39 9.04 -25.39 -12.76
N ASN A 40 8.91 -24.13 -13.18
CA ASN A 40 8.19 -23.76 -14.39
C ASN A 40 9.12 -23.27 -15.52
N ASN A 41 10.43 -23.27 -15.28
CA ASN A 41 11.41 -22.55 -16.11
C ASN A 41 11.02 -21.07 -16.30
N ALA A 42 10.45 -20.46 -15.25
CA ALA A 42 9.95 -19.10 -15.32
C ALA A 42 11.10 -18.12 -15.60
N LYS A 43 10.89 -17.19 -16.53
CA LYS A 43 11.84 -16.11 -16.79
C LYS A 43 11.61 -14.94 -15.85
N LEU A 44 12.65 -14.58 -15.10
CA LEU A 44 12.64 -13.46 -14.18
C LEU A 44 13.29 -12.24 -14.81
N ILE A 45 12.50 -11.19 -15.00
CA ILE A 45 12.94 -9.87 -15.43
C ILE A 45 12.93 -8.95 -14.21
N VAL A 46 14.05 -8.28 -13.94
CA VAL A 46 14.15 -7.28 -12.86
C VAL A 46 14.47 -5.92 -13.44
N ILE A 47 13.62 -4.94 -13.14
CA ILE A 47 13.77 -3.54 -13.57
C ILE A 47 13.99 -2.69 -12.34
N ASP A 48 15.19 -2.12 -12.22
CA ASP A 48 15.61 -1.36 -11.04
C ASP A 48 16.76 -0.40 -11.40
N PRO A 49 16.77 0.84 -10.89
CA PRO A 49 17.89 1.77 -11.10
C PRO A 49 19.23 1.27 -10.53
N VAL A 50 19.21 0.30 -9.61
CA VAL A 50 20.37 -0.30 -8.94
C VAL A 50 20.46 -1.78 -9.27
N PHE A 51 21.67 -2.32 -9.41
CA PHE A 51 21.87 -3.76 -9.58
C PHE A 51 21.70 -4.46 -8.22
N THR A 52 20.46 -4.82 -7.90
CA THR A 52 20.06 -5.36 -6.60
C THR A 52 20.38 -6.86 -6.44
N LYS A 53 20.23 -7.37 -5.21
CA LYS A 53 20.29 -8.83 -4.94
C LYS A 53 19.23 -9.61 -5.71
N SER A 54 18.06 -9.01 -5.98
CA SER A 54 17.06 -9.60 -6.88
C SER A 54 17.55 -9.61 -8.33
N ALA A 55 18.14 -8.52 -8.82
CA ALA A 55 18.70 -8.44 -10.17
C ALA A 55 19.80 -9.49 -10.42
N ALA A 56 20.62 -9.79 -9.42
CA ALA A 56 21.65 -10.83 -9.49
C ALA A 56 21.12 -12.26 -9.74
N LYS A 57 19.80 -12.49 -9.59
CA LYS A 57 19.15 -13.78 -9.91
C LYS A 57 18.20 -13.69 -11.11
N ALA A 58 18.11 -12.52 -11.75
CA ALA A 58 17.28 -12.31 -12.91
C ALA A 58 17.88 -13.01 -14.15
N ASP A 59 17.01 -13.41 -15.08
CA ASP A 59 17.42 -13.78 -16.43
C ASP A 59 17.74 -12.52 -17.26
N ILE A 60 17.01 -11.42 -17.02
CA ILE A 60 17.28 -10.12 -17.61
C ILE A 60 17.18 -9.03 -16.54
N TYR A 61 18.23 -8.22 -16.41
CA TYR A 61 18.22 -6.99 -15.62
C TYR A 61 18.10 -5.78 -16.55
N VAL A 62 17.18 -4.87 -16.23
CA VAL A 62 17.03 -3.59 -16.90
C VAL A 62 17.34 -2.47 -15.92
N ARG A 63 18.43 -1.76 -16.16
CA ARG A 63 18.73 -0.53 -15.43
C ARG A 63 17.95 0.63 -16.04
N ILE A 64 17.07 1.24 -15.26
CA ILE A 64 16.26 2.38 -15.67
C ILE A 64 16.70 3.67 -14.95
N ARG A 65 16.50 4.84 -15.55
CA ARG A 65 16.54 6.11 -14.84
C ARG A 65 15.35 6.23 -13.89
N SER A 66 15.59 6.60 -12.64
CA SER A 66 14.52 6.68 -11.66
C SER A 66 13.46 7.72 -12.05
N GLY A 67 12.18 7.41 -11.79
CA GLY A 67 11.05 8.27 -12.14
C GLY A 67 10.61 8.19 -13.60
N THR A 68 11.08 7.20 -14.37
CA THR A 68 10.77 7.05 -15.81
C THR A 68 9.97 5.78 -16.15
N ASP A 69 9.40 5.13 -15.12
CA ASP A 69 8.68 3.87 -15.24
C ASP A 69 7.50 3.95 -16.22
N ILE A 70 6.75 5.07 -16.22
CA ILE A 70 5.61 5.25 -17.15
C ILE A 70 6.07 5.25 -18.60
N ALA A 71 7.15 5.96 -18.93
CA ALA A 71 7.70 5.97 -20.28
C ALA A 71 8.16 4.57 -20.71
N PHE A 72 8.83 3.83 -19.81
CA PHE A 72 9.24 2.46 -20.08
C PHE A 72 8.05 1.52 -20.36
N ILE A 73 7.01 1.55 -19.52
CA ILE A 73 5.82 0.70 -19.72
C ILE A 73 5.02 1.14 -20.96
N TYR A 74 4.96 2.42 -21.29
CA TYR A 74 4.40 2.86 -22.57
C TYR A 74 5.23 2.37 -23.77
N GLY A 75 6.55 2.29 -23.64
CA GLY A 75 7.41 1.63 -24.62
C GLY A 75 7.08 0.15 -24.83
N MET A 76 6.83 -0.57 -23.73
CA MET A 76 6.35 -1.96 -23.82
C MET A 76 4.99 -2.03 -24.53
N LEU A 77 4.03 -1.18 -24.13
CA LEU A 77 2.70 -1.12 -24.74
C LEU A 77 2.77 -0.73 -26.22
N HIS A 78 3.68 0.15 -26.61
CA HIS A 78 3.93 0.53 -27.99
C HIS A 78 4.23 -0.71 -28.84
N LEU A 79 5.22 -1.49 -28.42
CA LEU A 79 5.62 -2.72 -29.10
C LEU A 79 4.51 -3.77 -29.08
N ILE A 80 3.84 -3.96 -27.94
CA ILE A 80 2.71 -4.90 -27.81
C ILE A 80 1.63 -4.60 -28.86
N PHE A 81 1.17 -3.35 -28.93
CA PHE A 81 0.13 -2.96 -29.89
C PHE A 81 0.61 -2.95 -31.34
N LYS A 82 1.89 -2.62 -31.59
CA LYS A 82 2.49 -2.62 -32.93
C LYS A 82 2.59 -4.04 -33.50
N HIS A 83 2.90 -5.03 -32.65
CA HIS A 83 3.08 -6.42 -33.04
C HIS A 83 1.83 -7.29 -32.82
N GLY A 84 0.75 -6.75 -32.27
CA GLY A 84 -0.50 -7.49 -32.03
C GLY A 84 -0.41 -8.52 -30.91
N TRP A 85 0.43 -8.27 -29.90
CA TRP A 85 0.62 -9.18 -28.75
C TRP A 85 -0.41 -8.97 -27.63
N GLU A 86 -1.31 -7.99 -27.77
CA GLU A 86 -2.39 -7.76 -26.82
C GLU A 86 -3.46 -8.85 -26.83
N ASP A 87 -4.12 -9.05 -25.68
CA ASP A 87 -5.33 -9.87 -25.58
C ASP A 87 -6.55 -9.06 -26.03
N LYS A 88 -6.85 -9.17 -27.32
CA LYS A 88 -7.96 -8.45 -27.97
C LYS A 88 -9.32 -8.81 -27.36
N GLU A 89 -9.50 -10.04 -26.88
CA GLU A 89 -10.79 -10.46 -26.33
C GLU A 89 -11.02 -9.86 -24.94
N VAL A 90 -10.00 -9.85 -24.08
CA VAL A 90 -10.09 -9.17 -22.77
C VAL A 90 -10.33 -7.68 -22.95
N ILE A 91 -9.63 -7.03 -23.88
CA ILE A 91 -9.83 -5.61 -24.19
C ILE A 91 -11.28 -5.35 -24.62
N ARG A 92 -11.79 -6.15 -25.56
CA ARG A 92 -13.15 -6.01 -26.11
C ARG A 92 -14.24 -6.28 -25.08
N THR A 93 -14.04 -7.24 -24.19
CA THR A 93 -15.13 -7.76 -23.34
C THR A 93 -15.09 -7.31 -21.88
N ARG A 94 -13.91 -6.96 -21.37
CA ARG A 94 -13.69 -6.73 -19.93
C ARG A 94 -12.93 -5.44 -19.62
N ALA A 95 -12.53 -4.65 -20.61
CA ALA A 95 -11.83 -3.39 -20.40
C ALA A 95 -12.61 -2.19 -20.97
N TYR A 96 -12.34 -1.01 -20.44
CA TYR A 96 -12.82 0.28 -20.93
C TYR A 96 -11.67 1.29 -21.02
N GLY A 97 -11.61 2.05 -22.13
CA GLY A 97 -10.66 3.15 -22.32
C GLY A 97 -9.26 2.75 -22.80
N ILE A 98 -9.08 1.51 -23.30
CA ILE A 98 -7.78 1.03 -23.81
C ILE A 98 -7.35 1.77 -25.08
N ASP A 99 -8.28 2.27 -25.89
CA ASP A 99 -7.92 3.05 -27.09
C ASP A 99 -7.18 4.36 -26.75
N ALA A 100 -7.54 5.01 -25.63
CA ALA A 100 -6.81 6.17 -25.15
C ALA A 100 -5.38 5.81 -24.72
N ILE A 101 -5.19 4.64 -24.11
CA ILE A 101 -3.88 4.11 -23.75
C ILE A 101 -3.07 3.77 -25.00
N LYS A 102 -3.69 3.12 -25.99
CA LYS A 102 -3.04 2.80 -27.27
C LYS A 102 -2.58 4.06 -27.98
N LYS A 103 -3.43 5.08 -28.06
CA LYS A 103 -3.08 6.39 -28.65
C LYS A 103 -1.87 7.01 -27.94
N GLU A 104 -1.84 6.96 -26.62
CA GLU A 104 -0.71 7.47 -25.85
C GLU A 104 0.57 6.65 -26.06
N ALA A 105 0.47 5.33 -26.03
CA ALA A 105 1.61 4.43 -26.22
C ALA A 105 2.32 4.65 -27.56
N MET A 106 1.59 5.04 -28.61
CA MET A 106 2.19 5.33 -29.92
C MET A 106 3.17 6.52 -29.88
N CYS A 107 3.07 7.40 -28.89
CA CYS A 107 4.01 8.51 -28.69
C CYS A 107 5.37 8.07 -28.08
N TYR A 108 5.46 6.84 -27.58
CA TYR A 108 6.65 6.28 -26.92
C TYR A 108 7.25 5.16 -27.77
N ASN A 109 7.70 5.52 -28.98
CA ASN A 109 8.51 4.59 -29.78
C ASN A 109 9.84 4.27 -29.07
N PRO A 110 10.55 3.20 -29.47
CA PRO A 110 11.75 2.77 -28.75
C PRO A 110 12.84 3.85 -28.63
N GLU A 111 12.98 4.74 -29.63
CA GLU A 111 13.94 5.85 -29.60
C GLU A 111 13.58 6.89 -28.52
N VAL A 112 12.30 7.27 -28.41
CA VAL A 112 11.82 8.18 -27.37
C VAL A 112 11.99 7.55 -25.98
N VAL A 113 11.74 6.25 -25.86
CA VAL A 113 11.90 5.53 -24.59
C VAL A 113 13.37 5.46 -24.19
N GLU A 114 14.28 5.22 -25.13
CA GLU A 114 15.72 5.21 -24.87
C GLU A 114 16.21 6.58 -24.38
N ASP A 115 15.78 7.68 -25.03
CA ASP A 115 16.12 9.05 -24.60
C ASP A 115 15.64 9.37 -23.17
N ILE A 116 14.39 9.01 -22.84
CA ILE A 116 13.81 9.30 -21.53
C ILE A 116 14.41 8.41 -20.44
N THR A 117 14.50 7.11 -20.68
CA THR A 117 14.74 6.11 -19.64
C THR A 117 16.21 5.68 -19.52
N GLY A 118 17.00 5.91 -20.58
CA GLY A 118 18.34 5.36 -20.74
C GLY A 118 18.39 3.88 -21.13
N VAL A 119 17.24 3.20 -21.25
CA VAL A 119 17.18 1.79 -21.64
C VAL A 119 17.32 1.65 -23.14
N LYS A 120 18.32 0.89 -23.58
CA LYS A 120 18.54 0.60 -25.01
C LYS A 120 17.30 0.00 -25.66
N LYS A 121 16.94 0.49 -26.85
CA LYS A 121 15.77 0.03 -27.60
C LYS A 121 15.76 -1.48 -27.85
N GLU A 122 16.93 -2.10 -28.05
CA GLU A 122 17.08 -3.55 -28.23
C GLU A 122 16.70 -4.31 -26.96
N LEU A 123 17.12 -3.81 -25.79
CA LEU A 123 16.78 -4.39 -24.50
C LEU A 123 15.29 -4.21 -24.18
N LEU A 124 14.72 -3.04 -24.49
CA LEU A 124 13.28 -2.80 -24.39
C LEU A 124 12.50 -3.83 -25.24
N TYR A 125 12.93 -4.04 -26.50
CA TYR A 125 12.29 -5.02 -27.37
C TYR A 125 12.40 -6.44 -26.81
N GLN A 126 13.60 -6.88 -26.43
CA GLN A 126 13.86 -8.21 -25.88
C GLN A 126 12.97 -8.50 -24.66
N VAL A 127 12.92 -7.56 -23.72
CA VAL A 127 12.12 -7.71 -22.49
C VAL A 127 10.64 -7.71 -22.79
N THR A 128 10.20 -6.83 -23.69
CA THR A 128 8.78 -6.73 -24.05
C THR A 128 8.29 -7.99 -24.76
N GLU A 129 9.06 -8.47 -25.75
CA GLU A 129 8.73 -9.69 -26.47
C GLU A 129 8.64 -10.89 -25.51
N LEU A 130 9.67 -11.07 -24.68
CA LEU A 130 9.73 -12.15 -23.71
C LEU A 130 8.49 -12.14 -22.78
N PHE A 131 8.18 -10.99 -22.20
CA PHE A 131 7.10 -10.87 -21.22
C PHE A 131 5.71 -10.96 -21.86
N ALA A 132 5.52 -10.36 -23.03
CA ALA A 132 4.23 -10.34 -23.72
C ALA A 132 3.84 -11.72 -24.25
N ARG A 133 4.83 -12.47 -24.79
CA ARG A 133 4.59 -13.76 -25.46
C ARG A 133 4.64 -14.97 -24.52
N THR A 134 5.27 -14.85 -23.35
CA THR A 134 5.37 -15.96 -22.39
C THR A 134 4.19 -15.94 -21.40
N LYS A 135 3.32 -16.95 -21.44
CA LYS A 135 2.11 -17.03 -20.60
C LYS A 135 2.06 -18.32 -19.77
N PRO A 136 1.54 -18.30 -18.53
CA PRO A 136 1.08 -17.12 -17.78
C PRO A 136 2.22 -16.20 -17.33
N ALA A 137 1.95 -14.89 -17.32
CA ALA A 137 2.89 -13.85 -16.91
C ALA A 137 2.35 -13.05 -15.72
N THR A 138 3.20 -12.82 -14.72
CA THR A 138 2.85 -12.07 -13.52
C THR A 138 3.74 -10.82 -13.35
N LEU A 139 3.18 -9.78 -12.74
CA LEU A 139 3.87 -8.52 -12.47
C LEU A 139 3.89 -8.23 -10.97
N LEU A 140 5.08 -8.00 -10.42
CA LEU A 140 5.30 -7.65 -9.03
C LEU A 140 5.97 -6.29 -8.89
N TRP A 141 5.53 -5.51 -7.89
CA TRP A 141 6.13 -4.24 -7.55
C TRP A 141 5.94 -3.91 -6.06
N ALA A 142 6.69 -2.91 -5.59
CA ALA A 142 6.48 -2.30 -4.28
C ALA A 142 6.85 -0.81 -4.32
N LEU A 143 7.73 -0.39 -3.41
CA LEU A 143 8.00 1.02 -3.12
C LEU A 143 8.75 1.77 -4.22
N GLY A 144 9.57 1.07 -5.01
CA GLY A 144 10.26 1.66 -6.16
C GLY A 144 9.30 2.16 -7.24
N ILE A 145 8.01 1.81 -7.16
CA ILE A 145 6.94 2.30 -8.03
C ILE A 145 6.05 3.33 -7.33
N THR A 146 5.78 3.16 -6.03
CA THR A 146 4.80 3.99 -5.31
C THR A 146 5.38 5.27 -4.71
N GLN A 147 6.69 5.31 -4.43
CA GLN A 147 7.36 6.46 -3.79
C GLN A 147 7.94 7.42 -4.83
N HIS A 148 7.04 7.97 -5.64
CA HIS A 148 7.31 8.98 -6.68
C HIS A 148 6.20 10.01 -6.67
N SER A 149 6.46 11.22 -7.16
CA SER A 149 5.43 12.25 -7.39
C SER A 149 4.36 11.85 -8.42
N VAL A 150 4.57 10.72 -9.11
CA VAL A 150 3.62 10.08 -10.04
C VAL A 150 3.25 8.64 -9.63
N GLY A 151 3.43 8.26 -8.37
CA GLY A 151 3.24 6.88 -7.88
C GLY A 151 1.86 6.28 -8.21
N SER A 152 0.80 7.07 -8.12
CA SER A 152 -0.56 6.67 -8.51
C SER A 152 -0.67 6.38 -10.02
N SER A 153 0.05 7.11 -10.86
CA SER A 153 0.12 6.84 -12.31
C SER A 153 0.98 5.62 -12.62
N ASN A 154 2.10 5.42 -11.91
CA ASN A 154 2.96 4.23 -12.03
C ASN A 154 2.16 2.94 -11.75
N THR A 155 1.43 2.88 -10.63
CA THR A 155 0.62 1.68 -10.29
C THR A 155 -0.50 1.41 -11.30
N ARG A 156 -1.09 2.47 -11.87
CA ARG A 156 -2.12 2.36 -12.90
C ARG A 156 -1.57 1.78 -14.20
N ILE A 157 -0.44 2.28 -14.70
CA ILE A 157 0.09 1.81 -15.99
C ILE A 157 0.55 0.34 -15.93
N LEU A 158 1.08 -0.12 -14.79
CA LEU A 158 1.42 -1.53 -14.58
C LEU A 158 0.17 -2.44 -14.59
N SER A 159 -0.92 -1.98 -13.97
CA SER A 159 -2.20 -2.70 -13.98
C SER A 159 -2.82 -2.74 -15.37
N ILE A 160 -2.70 -1.64 -16.13
CA ILE A 160 -3.14 -1.54 -17.53
C ILE A 160 -2.34 -2.49 -18.42
N LEU A 161 -1.01 -2.60 -18.22
CA LEU A 161 -0.19 -3.58 -18.95
C LEU A 161 -0.72 -5.01 -18.75
N GLN A 162 -1.02 -5.42 -17.51
CA GLN A 162 -1.56 -6.75 -17.23
C GLN A 162 -2.98 -6.96 -17.81
N LEU A 163 -3.79 -5.90 -17.87
CA LEU A 163 -5.11 -5.93 -18.49
C LEU A 163 -5.02 -6.07 -20.02
N VAL A 164 -4.16 -5.29 -20.68
CA VAL A 164 -3.87 -5.38 -22.12
C VAL A 164 -3.35 -6.77 -22.49
N LEU A 165 -2.55 -7.37 -21.61
CA LEU A 165 -1.97 -8.71 -21.82
C LEU A 165 -2.88 -9.87 -21.41
N GLY A 166 -4.09 -9.61 -20.90
CA GLY A 166 -5.06 -10.66 -20.52
C GLY A 166 -4.68 -11.50 -19.30
N ASN A 167 -3.74 -11.02 -18.47
CA ASN A 167 -3.19 -11.79 -17.35
C ASN A 167 -4.01 -11.67 -16.05
N MET A 168 -5.01 -10.78 -15.99
CA MET A 168 -5.86 -10.57 -14.82
C MET A 168 -6.91 -11.69 -14.67
N GLY A 169 -7.08 -12.21 -13.46
CA GLY A 169 -7.98 -13.35 -13.21
C GLY A 169 -7.47 -14.68 -13.76
N LYS A 170 -6.14 -14.82 -13.88
CA LYS A 170 -5.47 -16.03 -14.36
C LYS A 170 -4.53 -16.58 -13.29
N LYS A 171 -4.44 -17.91 -13.22
CA LYS A 171 -3.41 -18.62 -12.46
C LYS A 171 -2.01 -18.29 -13.01
N GLY A 172 -1.06 -18.03 -12.12
CA GLY A 172 0.30 -17.60 -12.45
C GLY A 172 0.38 -16.20 -13.06
N GLY A 173 -0.70 -15.42 -13.00
CA GLY A 173 -0.83 -14.11 -13.62
C GLY A 173 -0.92 -12.96 -12.61
N GLY A 174 -1.69 -11.94 -12.99
CA GLY A 174 -2.15 -10.90 -12.08
C GLY A 174 -1.16 -9.78 -11.74
N CYS A 175 -1.64 -8.91 -10.85
CA CYS A 175 -0.94 -7.75 -10.31
C CYS A 175 -0.59 -7.98 -8.84
N ASN A 176 0.67 -8.27 -8.57
CA ASN A 176 1.12 -8.77 -7.27
C ASN A 176 1.99 -7.73 -6.55
N ILE A 177 1.29 -6.72 -6.01
CA ILE A 177 1.85 -5.70 -5.10
C ILE A 177 2.37 -6.36 -3.82
N VAL A 178 3.69 -6.31 -3.60
CA VAL A 178 4.31 -6.81 -2.37
C VAL A 178 4.21 -5.74 -1.30
N ARG A 179 3.49 -6.05 -0.22
CA ARG A 179 3.29 -5.15 0.92
C ARG A 179 4.51 -5.19 1.86
N GLY A 180 4.70 -4.10 2.61
CA GLY A 180 5.84 -3.88 3.52
C GLY A 180 5.64 -4.55 4.88
N HIS A 181 5.17 -3.79 5.87
CA HIS A 181 4.91 -4.30 7.23
C HIS A 181 4.02 -5.54 7.21
N ASP A 182 4.23 -6.43 8.19
CA ASP A 182 3.53 -7.70 8.36
C ASP A 182 2.00 -7.57 8.38
N ASN A 183 1.47 -6.43 8.83
CA ASN A 183 0.04 -6.13 8.86
C ASN A 183 -0.35 -4.83 8.14
N VAL A 184 0.45 -4.30 7.21
CA VAL A 184 0.08 -3.05 6.51
C VAL A 184 -1.18 -3.21 5.63
N GLN A 185 -1.48 -4.44 5.20
CA GLN A 185 -2.77 -4.70 4.57
C GLN A 185 -3.91 -4.51 5.57
N GLY A 186 -3.79 -5.09 6.77
CA GLY A 186 -4.78 -4.94 7.83
C GLY A 186 -4.93 -3.50 8.32
N SER A 187 -3.84 -2.75 8.49
CA SER A 187 -3.92 -1.33 8.88
C SER A 187 -4.57 -0.46 7.81
N THR A 188 -4.36 -0.77 6.53
CA THR A 188 -5.09 -0.11 5.43
C THR A 188 -6.57 -0.49 5.49
N ASP A 189 -6.86 -1.78 5.66
CA ASP A 189 -8.24 -2.28 5.74
C ASP A 189 -8.97 -1.68 6.94
N MET A 190 -8.29 -1.40 8.07
CA MET A 190 -8.86 -0.76 9.26
C MET A 190 -8.80 0.78 9.26
N CYS A 191 -8.35 1.38 8.15
CA CYS A 191 -8.28 2.83 7.98
C CYS A 191 -7.38 3.55 8.99
N CYS A 192 -6.12 3.10 9.14
CA CYS A 192 -5.05 3.93 9.69
C CYS A 192 -4.62 5.01 8.67
N LEU A 193 -5.57 5.76 8.12
CA LEU A 193 -5.43 6.73 7.03
C LEU A 193 -6.31 7.96 7.30
N ALA A 194 -5.95 9.09 6.70
CA ALA A 194 -6.58 10.38 6.98
C ALA A 194 -7.81 10.70 6.10
N ASP A 195 -8.22 9.83 5.18
CA ASP A 195 -9.18 10.18 4.13
C ASP A 195 -10.33 9.18 3.90
N SER A 196 -10.49 8.20 4.78
CA SER A 196 -11.56 7.21 4.69
C SER A 196 -12.06 6.76 6.07
N LEU A 197 -13.00 5.82 6.07
CA LEU A 197 -13.42 4.99 7.19
C LEU A 197 -12.97 3.54 6.96
N PRO A 198 -13.02 2.66 7.99
CA PRO A 198 -12.62 1.25 7.85
C PRO A 198 -13.23 0.57 6.61
N ALA A 199 -12.49 -0.34 5.99
CA ALA A 199 -12.80 -1.04 4.75
C ALA A 199 -13.07 -0.11 3.54
N TYR A 200 -12.34 0.99 3.45
CA TYR A 200 -12.35 1.93 2.32
C TYR A 200 -13.71 2.62 2.10
N TYR A 201 -14.52 2.76 3.15
CA TYR A 201 -15.72 3.59 3.09
C TYR A 201 -15.31 5.06 3.03
N GLY A 202 -16.04 5.87 2.27
CA GLY A 202 -15.76 7.30 2.18
C GLY A 202 -16.21 8.04 3.44
N LEU A 203 -15.82 9.31 3.55
CA LEU A 203 -16.23 10.20 4.65
C LEU A 203 -17.65 10.78 4.47
N SER A 204 -18.52 10.13 3.70
CA SER A 204 -19.89 10.63 3.47
C SER A 204 -20.77 10.46 4.71
N GLU A 205 -21.80 11.30 4.85
CA GLU A 205 -22.79 11.16 5.92
C GLU A 205 -23.41 9.76 5.96
N ALA A 206 -23.75 9.18 4.80
CA ALA A 206 -24.31 7.83 4.72
C ALA A 206 -23.34 6.77 5.27
N SER A 207 -22.04 6.92 5.02
CA SER A 207 -21.02 6.01 5.57
C SER A 207 -20.90 6.15 7.10
N TRP A 208 -20.93 7.37 7.61
CA TRP A 208 -20.91 7.61 9.05
C TRP A 208 -22.16 7.11 9.76
N LYS A 209 -23.36 7.31 9.19
CA LYS A 209 -24.60 6.75 9.72
C LYS A 209 -24.57 5.22 9.74
N TYR A 210 -23.98 4.61 8.73
CA TYR A 210 -23.77 3.16 8.70
C TYR A 210 -22.88 2.70 9.87
N PHE A 211 -21.72 3.34 10.06
CA PHE A 211 -20.83 2.99 11.18
C PHE A 211 -21.45 3.31 12.55
N ALA A 212 -22.20 4.40 12.69
CA ALA A 212 -22.95 4.72 13.91
C ALA A 212 -23.91 3.57 14.27
N LYS A 213 -24.69 3.08 13.28
CA LYS A 213 -25.55 1.91 13.44
C LYS A 213 -24.75 0.66 13.85
N CYS A 214 -23.65 0.37 13.16
CA CYS A 214 -22.81 -0.81 13.46
C CYS A 214 -22.10 -0.75 14.81
N TRP A 215 -21.79 0.45 15.29
CA TRP A 215 -21.17 0.67 16.59
C TRP A 215 -22.18 0.83 17.73
N GLY A 216 -23.47 0.95 17.41
CA GLY A 216 -24.53 1.15 18.40
C GLY A 216 -24.54 2.55 19.03
N VAL A 217 -23.91 3.54 18.39
CA VAL A 217 -23.87 4.93 18.84
C VAL A 217 -24.74 5.80 17.95
N SER A 218 -25.17 6.97 18.43
CA SER A 218 -25.90 7.91 17.57
C SER A 218 -24.95 8.63 16.61
N TYR A 219 -25.48 9.07 15.48
CA TYR A 219 -24.72 9.89 14.54
C TYR A 219 -24.28 11.21 15.21
N GLU A 220 -25.15 11.78 16.05
CA GLU A 220 -24.90 13.00 16.82
C GLU A 220 -23.77 12.80 17.84
N PHE A 221 -23.64 11.61 18.43
CA PHE A 221 -22.54 11.29 19.33
C PHE A 221 -21.19 11.38 18.61
N LEU A 222 -21.09 10.80 17.40
CA LEU A 222 -19.88 10.88 16.59
C LEU A 222 -19.61 12.30 16.13
N GLN A 223 -20.64 13.01 15.65
CA GLN A 223 -20.53 14.37 15.15
C GLN A 223 -20.02 15.36 16.22
N LYS A 224 -20.45 15.21 17.48
CA LYS A 224 -19.99 16.04 18.61
C LYS A 224 -18.50 15.91 18.93
N ARG A 225 -17.79 14.94 18.34
CA ARG A 225 -16.33 14.77 18.50
C ARG A 225 -15.53 15.58 17.49
N PHE A 226 -16.20 16.24 16.56
CA PHE A 226 -15.61 17.17 15.63
C PHE A 226 -15.90 18.61 16.06
N PHE A 227 -14.99 19.53 15.75
CA PHE A 227 -15.15 20.95 16.05
C PHE A 227 -16.44 21.55 15.45
N SER A 228 -16.80 21.10 14.24
CA SER A 228 -18.08 21.40 13.59
C SER A 228 -18.48 20.22 12.67
N PRO A 229 -19.77 20.07 12.33
CA PRO A 229 -20.27 18.96 11.51
C PRO A 229 -19.53 18.75 10.18
N GLU A 230 -19.10 19.82 9.52
CA GLU A 230 -18.40 19.73 8.24
C GLU A 230 -17.07 18.96 8.34
N TRP A 231 -16.35 19.05 9.47
CA TRP A 231 -15.03 18.43 9.65
C TRP A 231 -15.08 16.91 9.61
N MET A 232 -16.22 16.32 9.98
CA MET A 232 -16.51 14.89 9.90
C MET A 232 -16.39 14.35 8.47
N HIS A 233 -16.56 15.22 7.47
CA HIS A 233 -16.57 14.86 6.05
C HIS A 233 -15.29 15.30 5.30
N LYS A 234 -14.27 15.80 6.01
CA LYS A 234 -13.02 16.29 5.42
C LYS A 234 -11.85 15.38 5.74
N LYS A 235 -10.90 15.28 4.79
CA LYS A 235 -9.63 14.61 5.03
C LYS A 235 -8.85 15.28 6.17
N GLY A 236 -8.09 14.50 6.92
CA GLY A 236 -7.07 14.95 7.86
C GLY A 236 -5.78 15.42 7.17
N PHE A 237 -4.77 15.79 7.96
CA PHE A 237 -3.40 15.89 7.47
C PHE A 237 -2.88 14.49 7.11
N SER A 238 -2.10 14.38 6.05
CA SER A 238 -1.42 13.13 5.72
C SER A 238 -0.27 12.88 6.69
N LEU A 239 0.13 11.61 6.82
CA LEU A 239 1.32 11.22 7.60
C LEU A 239 2.60 11.91 7.07
N SER A 240 2.63 12.25 5.79
CA SER A 240 3.82 12.81 5.14
C SER A 240 3.98 14.31 5.34
N MET A 241 2.89 15.03 5.66
CA MET A 241 2.89 16.49 5.72
C MET A 241 2.29 17.06 7.02
N PHE A 242 2.02 16.22 8.03
CA PHE A 242 1.46 16.67 9.31
C PHE A 242 2.30 17.74 10.01
N TYR A 243 3.62 17.74 9.81
CA TYR A 243 4.55 18.72 10.41
C TYR A 243 4.18 20.16 10.03
N GLN A 244 3.63 20.39 8.82
CA GLN A 244 3.13 21.71 8.42
C GLN A 244 1.91 22.15 9.24
N GLY A 245 1.04 21.19 9.61
CA GLY A 245 -0.08 21.45 10.52
C GLY A 245 0.36 21.84 11.93
N ILE A 246 1.58 21.48 12.34
CA ILE A 246 2.18 21.91 13.61
C ILE A 246 2.87 23.27 13.46
N LEU A 247 3.72 23.43 12.45
CA LEU A 247 4.55 24.63 12.25
C LEU A 247 3.72 25.86 11.82
N GLN A 248 2.72 25.66 10.95
CA GLN A 248 1.90 26.72 10.34
C GLN A 248 2.69 27.86 9.67
N GLU A 249 3.90 27.58 9.19
CA GLU A 249 4.73 28.54 8.43
C GLU A 249 4.23 28.72 6.99
N GLU A 250 3.63 27.66 6.44
CA GLU A 250 2.92 27.67 5.16
C GLU A 250 1.40 27.63 5.39
N LYS A 251 0.62 28.00 4.36
CA LYS A 251 -0.84 27.99 4.44
C LYS A 251 -1.36 26.57 4.71
N THR A 252 -2.09 26.43 5.81
CA THR A 252 -2.83 25.20 6.15
C THR A 252 -4.33 25.45 6.13
N TYR A 253 -5.12 24.40 5.93
CA TYR A 253 -6.58 24.43 5.93
C TYR A 253 -7.08 23.70 7.17
N SER A 254 -6.72 24.21 8.34
CA SER A 254 -7.19 23.78 9.66
C SER A 254 -7.66 25.00 10.48
N THR A 255 -8.49 24.77 11.49
CA THR A 255 -8.92 25.82 12.42
C THR A 255 -7.87 26.20 13.46
N SER A 256 -6.89 25.32 13.69
CA SER A 256 -5.81 25.53 14.65
C SER A 256 -4.57 24.69 14.27
N PRO A 257 -3.40 25.02 14.85
CA PRO A 257 -2.24 24.14 14.78
C PRO A 257 -2.50 22.80 15.49
N ILE A 258 -1.80 21.76 15.04
CA ILE A 258 -1.73 20.48 15.76
C ILE A 258 -0.93 20.70 17.06
N LYS A 259 -1.56 20.37 18.19
CA LYS A 259 -0.96 20.54 19.53
C LYS A 259 -0.46 19.25 20.16
N GLY A 260 -1.07 18.12 19.83
CA GLY A 260 -0.72 16.81 20.35
C GLY A 260 -0.34 15.85 19.23
N LEU A 261 0.67 15.02 19.45
CA LEU A 261 1.02 13.91 18.55
C LEU A 261 0.99 12.59 19.32
N TRP A 262 0.26 11.62 18.78
CA TRP A 262 0.26 10.23 19.24
C TRP A 262 1.01 9.36 18.23
N VAL A 263 2.10 8.75 18.65
CA VAL A 263 2.97 7.90 17.82
C VAL A 263 2.83 6.45 18.30
N GLN A 264 2.31 5.57 17.43
CA GLN A 264 2.11 4.16 17.73
C GLN A 264 2.19 3.33 16.44
N GLY A 265 3.00 2.28 16.45
CA GLY A 265 3.25 1.41 15.30
C GLY A 265 3.88 2.13 14.11
N ASN A 266 4.63 3.22 14.33
CA ASN A 266 5.21 4.03 13.26
C ASN A 266 6.57 4.66 13.64
N GLY A 267 7.61 4.36 12.85
CA GLY A 267 8.92 5.00 12.99
C GLY A 267 8.96 6.37 12.31
N ILE A 268 9.13 7.44 13.08
CA ILE A 268 9.19 8.82 12.57
C ILE A 268 10.38 9.05 11.62
N SER A 269 11.54 8.41 11.80
CA SER A 269 12.68 8.58 10.86
C SER A 269 12.46 7.89 9.51
N SER A 270 11.40 7.07 9.39
CA SER A 270 11.00 6.49 8.10
C SER A 270 10.22 7.47 7.21
N LEU A 271 9.86 8.63 7.73
CA LEU A 271 9.20 9.72 6.98
C LEU A 271 10.22 10.61 6.28
N ALA A 272 9.82 11.30 5.21
CA ALA A 272 10.65 12.32 4.56
C ALA A 272 10.80 13.58 5.43
N HIS A 273 11.81 14.41 5.14
CA HIS A 273 12.00 15.73 5.75
C HIS A 273 12.14 15.70 7.29
N ASN A 274 12.99 14.80 7.82
CA ASN A 274 13.16 14.61 9.27
C ASN A 274 13.59 15.88 10.02
N THR A 275 14.25 16.84 9.37
CA THR A 275 14.61 18.13 10.00
C THR A 275 13.39 18.98 10.32
N GLU A 276 12.43 19.05 9.39
CA GLU A 276 11.17 19.77 9.59
C GLU A 276 10.29 19.07 10.62
N ILE A 277 10.30 17.73 10.63
CA ILE A 277 9.61 16.95 11.66
C ILE A 277 10.23 17.19 13.04
N ALA A 278 11.55 17.20 13.17
CA ALA A 278 12.22 17.50 14.44
C ALA A 278 11.83 18.90 14.97
N ARG A 279 11.88 19.92 14.10
CA ARG A 279 11.40 21.27 14.41
C ARG A 279 9.93 21.29 14.84
N ALA A 280 9.08 20.53 14.16
CA ALA A 280 7.67 20.44 14.47
C ALA A 280 7.42 19.77 15.84
N ILE A 281 8.13 18.70 16.16
CA ILE A 281 8.00 18.02 17.45
C ILE A 281 8.33 18.98 18.60
N ASP A 282 9.33 19.86 18.44
CA ASP A 282 9.66 20.91 19.41
C ASP A 282 8.55 21.96 19.60
N LYS A 283 7.55 22.04 18.71
CA LYS A 283 6.40 22.96 18.83
C LYS A 283 5.14 22.31 19.41
N LEU A 284 5.10 20.99 19.59
CA LEU A 284 3.96 20.30 20.19
C LEU A 284 3.75 20.65 21.68
N ASP A 285 2.51 20.74 22.13
CA ASP A 285 2.22 20.88 23.56
C ASP A 285 2.30 19.50 24.27
N LEU A 286 2.08 18.41 23.52
CA LEU A 286 2.10 17.03 24.02
C LEU A 286 2.60 16.06 22.94
N MET A 287 3.47 15.12 23.32
CA MET A 287 3.78 13.94 22.51
C MET A 287 3.62 12.68 23.34
N VAL A 288 2.88 11.71 22.81
CA VAL A 288 2.75 10.37 23.40
C VAL A 288 3.31 9.36 22.42
N ILE A 289 4.23 8.53 22.92
CA ILE A 289 4.86 7.44 22.18
C ILE A 289 4.41 6.14 22.84
N ALA A 290 3.68 5.30 22.11
CA ALA A 290 3.18 4.02 22.57
C ALA A 290 3.80 2.91 21.70
N GLU A 291 4.91 2.33 22.17
CA GLU A 291 5.72 1.38 21.40
C GLU A 291 6.39 0.35 22.34
N PRO A 292 6.71 -0.86 21.86
CA PRO A 292 7.49 -1.85 22.61
C PRO A 292 8.98 -1.48 22.74
N PHE A 293 9.50 -0.67 21.81
CA PHE A 293 10.88 -0.18 21.83
C PHE A 293 10.87 1.34 21.76
N LEU A 294 11.92 2.00 22.26
CA LEU A 294 11.95 3.45 22.23
C LEU A 294 11.96 3.98 20.79
N ASN A 295 10.91 4.71 20.44
CA ASN A 295 10.78 5.41 19.17
C ASN A 295 11.79 6.56 19.06
N GLU A 296 12.42 6.70 17.91
CA GLU A 296 13.36 7.79 17.62
C GLU A 296 12.73 9.18 17.74
N ALA A 297 11.40 9.32 17.64
CA ALA A 297 10.70 10.58 17.91
C ALA A 297 11.09 11.19 19.27
N ALA A 298 11.34 10.35 20.28
CA ALA A 298 11.71 10.78 21.63
C ALA A 298 13.04 11.55 21.68
N ILE A 299 13.95 11.30 20.74
CA ILE A 299 15.29 11.92 20.72
C ILE A 299 15.40 13.08 19.71
N LEU A 300 14.40 13.27 18.84
CA LEU A 300 14.40 14.37 17.87
C LEU A 300 14.12 15.73 18.54
N SER A 301 13.50 15.73 19.72
CA SER A 301 13.17 16.93 20.48
C SER A 301 14.21 17.23 21.56
N ASP A 302 14.36 18.52 21.91
CA ASP A 302 15.13 18.96 23.08
C ASP A 302 14.29 19.02 24.38
N LYS A 303 12.98 18.82 24.27
CA LYS A 303 12.06 18.89 25.41
C LYS A 303 12.41 17.89 26.51
N LYS A 304 12.19 18.32 27.75
CA LYS A 304 12.39 17.52 28.96
C LYS A 304 11.08 17.15 29.64
N ASP A 305 9.97 17.74 29.22
CA ASP A 305 8.63 17.54 29.72
C ASP A 305 7.65 17.30 28.56
N ASN A 306 6.43 16.87 28.90
CA ASN A 306 5.31 16.66 27.95
C ASN A 306 5.59 15.65 26.81
N ILE A 307 6.63 14.82 26.96
CA ILE A 307 6.86 13.61 26.16
C ILE A 307 6.62 12.40 27.05
N TYR A 308 5.58 11.64 26.74
CA TYR A 308 5.24 10.41 27.45
C TYR A 308 5.63 9.20 26.61
N ILE A 309 6.32 8.25 27.23
CA ILE A 309 6.67 6.96 26.62
C ILE A 309 5.89 5.89 27.37
N LEU A 310 4.96 5.24 26.68
CA LEU A 310 4.08 4.22 27.21
C LEU A 310 4.53 2.85 26.70
N PRO A 311 4.89 1.90 27.58
CA PRO A 311 5.35 0.58 27.15
C PRO A 311 4.16 -0.22 26.61
N ILE A 312 4.27 -0.65 25.35
CA ILE A 312 3.28 -1.48 24.68
C ILE A 312 3.82 -2.89 24.44
N ALA A 313 2.93 -3.87 24.52
CA ALA A 313 3.20 -5.27 24.23
C ALA A 313 3.68 -5.49 22.77
N THR A 314 4.65 -6.39 22.59
CA THR A 314 5.10 -6.88 21.27
C THR A 314 4.07 -7.81 20.62
N GLN A 315 4.28 -8.17 19.35
CA GLN A 315 3.39 -9.12 18.68
C GLN A 315 3.30 -10.51 19.34
N PHE A 316 4.25 -10.90 20.19
CA PHE A 316 4.25 -12.19 20.89
C PHE A 316 3.38 -12.18 22.15
N GLU A 317 3.04 -10.99 22.63
CA GLU A 317 2.26 -10.75 23.84
C GLU A 317 0.78 -10.48 23.53
N ASN A 318 0.42 -10.37 22.24
CA ASN A 318 -0.92 -10.06 21.77
C ASN A 318 -1.60 -11.29 21.14
N GLU A 319 -2.93 -11.27 21.13
CA GLU A 319 -3.79 -12.18 20.34
C GLU A 319 -4.64 -11.36 19.36
N GLY A 320 -4.90 -11.90 18.17
CA GLY A 320 -5.75 -11.26 17.18
C GLY A 320 -5.47 -11.72 15.76
N ILE A 321 -5.80 -10.89 14.78
CA ILE A 321 -5.59 -11.21 13.37
C ILE A 321 -4.59 -10.27 12.70
N VAL A 322 -3.86 -10.80 11.74
CA VAL A 322 -3.05 -10.02 10.79
C VAL A 322 -3.38 -10.38 9.36
N VAL A 323 -3.19 -9.45 8.44
CA VAL A 323 -3.50 -9.64 7.03
C VAL A 323 -2.23 -9.53 6.21
N ALA A 324 -1.89 -10.63 5.54
CA ALA A 324 -0.71 -10.73 4.68
C ALA A 324 -0.93 -10.05 3.32
N THR A 325 0.16 -9.89 2.57
CA THR A 325 0.17 -9.21 1.25
C THR A 325 -0.81 -9.80 0.22
N ASN A 326 -1.18 -11.08 0.36
CA ASN A 326 -2.10 -11.80 -0.50
C ASN A 326 -3.56 -11.70 -0.04
N ARG A 327 -3.87 -10.81 0.92
CA ARG A 327 -5.21 -10.58 1.49
C ARG A 327 -5.70 -11.72 2.39
N SER A 328 -4.81 -12.63 2.79
CA SER A 328 -5.11 -13.70 3.75
C SER A 328 -5.01 -13.18 5.19
N ALA A 329 -6.06 -13.36 5.98
CA ALA A 329 -6.04 -13.20 7.43
C ALA A 329 -5.38 -14.41 8.11
N GLN A 330 -4.63 -14.19 9.18
CA GLN A 330 -4.05 -15.24 10.01
C GLN A 330 -4.34 -14.92 11.46
N TRP A 331 -4.85 -15.92 12.20
CA TRP A 331 -4.94 -15.81 13.65
C TRP A 331 -3.54 -15.87 14.25
N ARG A 332 -3.27 -15.00 15.22
CA ARG A 332 -2.08 -15.00 16.08
C ARG A 332 -2.54 -15.20 17.51
N SER A 333 -1.95 -16.18 18.17
CA SER A 333 -2.23 -16.49 19.57
C SER A 333 -1.18 -15.84 20.46
N GLN A 334 -1.58 -15.42 21.65
CA GLN A 334 -0.65 -14.92 22.65
C GLN A 334 0.34 -16.05 23.03
N VAL A 335 1.64 -15.75 22.95
CA VAL A 335 2.71 -16.71 23.28
C VAL A 335 3.15 -16.53 24.73
N VAL A 336 3.26 -15.29 25.18
CA VAL A 336 3.59 -14.93 26.57
C VAL A 336 2.69 -13.78 27.03
N LYS A 337 2.49 -13.62 28.33
CA LYS A 337 1.78 -12.44 28.86
C LYS A 337 2.63 -11.18 28.67
N PRO A 338 2.00 -9.98 28.57
CA PRO A 338 2.73 -8.72 28.56
C PRO A 338 3.77 -8.65 29.68
N LEU A 339 4.99 -8.31 29.30
CA LEU A 339 6.14 -8.23 30.18
C LEU A 339 6.18 -6.90 30.92
N TYR A 340 6.62 -6.97 32.18
CA TYR A 340 6.75 -5.81 33.06
C TYR A 340 5.42 -5.05 33.20
N GLU A 341 5.44 -3.74 32.94
CA GLU A 341 4.26 -2.86 33.00
C GLU A 341 3.65 -2.63 31.60
N SER A 342 4.10 -3.37 30.59
CA SER A 342 3.62 -3.21 29.22
C SER A 342 2.15 -3.56 29.12
N LYS A 343 1.41 -2.80 28.32
CA LYS A 343 -0.02 -3.02 28.06
C LYS A 343 -0.25 -3.41 26.62
N LEU A 344 -1.33 -4.15 26.38
CA LEU A 344 -1.81 -4.41 25.02
C LEU A 344 -2.31 -3.09 24.42
N ASP A 345 -2.20 -2.92 23.09
CA ASP A 345 -2.60 -1.68 22.41
C ASP A 345 -4.03 -1.26 22.77
N HIS A 346 -4.96 -2.23 22.75
CA HIS A 346 -6.37 -2.00 23.06
C HIS A 346 -6.62 -1.72 24.54
N GLU A 347 -5.84 -2.33 25.45
CA GLU A 347 -5.95 -2.07 26.88
C GLU A 347 -5.60 -0.60 27.19
N LEU A 348 -4.54 -0.08 26.56
CA LEU A 348 -4.20 1.33 26.66
C LEU A 348 -5.33 2.21 26.12
N MET A 349 -5.90 1.89 24.96
CA MET A 349 -7.04 2.63 24.39
C MET A 349 -8.25 2.60 25.33
N PHE A 350 -8.53 1.48 25.98
CA PHE A 350 -9.62 1.34 26.94
C PHE A 350 -9.40 2.17 28.20
N LEU A 351 -8.17 2.22 28.73
CA LEU A 351 -7.84 3.07 29.87
C LEU A 351 -8.04 4.54 29.54
N MET A 352 -7.64 4.97 28.34
CA MET A 352 -7.88 6.33 27.85
C MET A 352 -9.38 6.62 27.70
N ALA A 353 -10.14 5.72 27.07
CA ALA A 353 -11.59 5.89 26.91
C ALA A 353 -12.32 5.98 28.26
N LYS A 354 -11.89 5.20 29.27
CA LYS A 354 -12.39 5.30 30.65
C LYS A 354 -12.06 6.67 31.26
N LYS A 355 -10.81 7.12 31.12
CA LYS A 355 -10.35 8.40 31.65
C LYS A 355 -11.11 9.59 31.04
N PHE A 356 -11.47 9.50 29.77
CA PHE A 356 -12.22 10.53 29.04
C PHE A 356 -13.75 10.33 29.06
N GLY A 357 -14.25 9.30 29.73
CA GLY A 357 -15.68 9.11 29.97
C GLY A 357 -16.50 8.67 28.76
N PHE A 358 -15.94 7.89 27.83
CA PHE A 358 -16.65 7.35 26.66
C PHE A 358 -16.45 5.83 26.44
N TYR A 359 -16.00 5.11 27.47
CA TYR A 359 -15.68 3.69 27.39
C TYR A 359 -16.86 2.81 26.98
N GLU A 360 -18.06 3.11 27.49
CA GLU A 360 -19.27 2.35 27.19
C GLU A 360 -19.62 2.45 25.71
N GLU A 361 -19.59 3.65 25.13
CA GLU A 361 -19.80 3.84 23.69
C GLU A 361 -18.67 3.23 22.85
N TYR A 362 -17.44 3.29 23.33
CA TYR A 362 -16.27 2.76 22.61
C TYR A 362 -16.27 1.23 22.51
N THR A 363 -16.83 0.53 23.50
CA THR A 363 -16.83 -0.94 23.58
C THR A 363 -18.18 -1.59 23.28
N LYS A 364 -19.24 -0.79 23.09
CA LYS A 364 -20.63 -1.24 22.93
C LYS A 364 -20.78 -2.37 21.90
N ALA A 365 -20.22 -2.19 20.71
CA ALA A 365 -20.40 -3.12 19.59
C ALA A 365 -19.77 -4.51 19.80
N LEU A 366 -18.78 -4.63 20.69
CA LEU A 366 -18.14 -5.90 21.02
C LEU A 366 -19.13 -6.87 21.70
N MET A 367 -20.16 -6.32 22.35
CA MET A 367 -21.18 -7.09 23.08
C MET A 367 -22.52 -7.19 22.33
N CYS A 368 -22.56 -6.73 21.08
CA CYS A 368 -23.80 -6.67 20.31
C CYS A 368 -23.77 -7.54 19.06
N ASP A 369 -24.97 -7.87 18.57
CA ASP A 369 -25.20 -8.45 17.26
C ASP A 369 -26.52 -7.95 16.65
N PHE A 370 -26.70 -8.14 15.34
CA PHE A 370 -27.97 -7.79 14.68
C PHE A 370 -29.02 -8.87 14.91
N ASP A 371 -30.21 -8.47 15.34
CA ASP A 371 -31.36 -9.37 15.46
C ASP A 371 -32.02 -9.65 14.10
N SER A 372 -33.11 -10.43 14.10
CA SER A 372 -33.88 -10.74 12.87
C SER A 372 -34.55 -9.52 12.24
N ASN A 373 -34.70 -8.42 12.97
CA ASN A 373 -35.24 -7.16 12.45
C ASN A 373 -34.14 -6.24 11.90
N GLY A 374 -32.87 -6.65 11.98
CA GLY A 374 -31.73 -5.85 11.54
C GLY A 374 -31.36 -4.73 12.51
N GLU A 375 -31.79 -4.84 13.76
CA GLU A 375 -31.46 -3.92 14.86
C GLU A 375 -30.28 -4.46 15.67
N LEU A 376 -29.37 -3.56 16.06
CA LEU A 376 -28.20 -3.95 16.85
C LEU A 376 -28.61 -4.08 18.32
N VAL A 377 -28.59 -5.30 18.85
CA VAL A 377 -29.00 -5.62 20.22
C VAL A 377 -27.83 -6.15 21.04
N LYS A 378 -27.83 -5.90 22.36
CA LYS A 378 -26.86 -6.48 23.29
C LYS A 378 -27.15 -7.99 23.41
N THR A 379 -26.16 -8.83 23.14
CA THR A 379 -26.30 -10.29 23.20
C THR A 379 -25.52 -10.95 24.33
N ARG A 380 -24.69 -10.17 25.04
CA ARG A 380 -23.80 -10.63 26.12
C ARG A 380 -23.40 -9.49 27.05
N ASP A 381 -22.95 -9.81 28.26
CA ASP A 381 -22.57 -8.82 29.28
C ASP A 381 -21.07 -8.52 29.38
N SER A 382 -20.23 -9.32 28.72
CA SER A 382 -18.79 -9.12 28.63
C SER A 382 -18.27 -9.54 27.25
N PHE A 383 -17.04 -9.15 26.93
CA PHE A 383 -16.40 -9.46 25.67
C PHE A 383 -14.97 -9.97 25.87
N ASP A 384 -14.51 -10.77 24.92
CA ASP A 384 -13.09 -11.07 24.69
C ASP A 384 -12.66 -10.21 23.50
N PHE A 385 -11.72 -9.30 23.71
CA PHE A 385 -11.38 -8.30 22.69
C PHE A 385 -10.96 -8.94 21.36
N ALA A 386 -10.07 -9.94 21.37
CA ALA A 386 -9.57 -10.52 20.13
C ALA A 386 -10.68 -11.22 19.35
N ILE A 387 -11.56 -11.94 20.05
CA ILE A 387 -12.70 -12.65 19.46
C ILE A 387 -13.75 -11.68 18.94
N ASP A 388 -14.13 -10.71 19.77
CA ASP A 388 -15.28 -9.86 19.52
C ASP A 388 -14.98 -8.71 18.58
N ALA A 389 -13.75 -8.19 18.57
CA ALA A 389 -13.31 -7.29 17.51
C ALA A 389 -13.33 -8.01 16.14
N CYS A 390 -12.90 -9.27 16.08
CA CYS A 390 -12.95 -10.07 14.84
C CYS A 390 -14.41 -10.28 14.37
N LYS A 391 -15.34 -10.55 15.30
CA LYS A 391 -16.78 -10.66 14.99
C LYS A 391 -17.38 -9.35 14.50
N GLU A 392 -17.05 -8.24 15.17
CA GLU A 392 -17.47 -6.90 14.72
C GLU A 392 -16.96 -6.60 13.31
N MET A 393 -15.68 -6.87 13.05
CA MET A 393 -15.09 -6.69 11.72
C MET A 393 -15.83 -7.50 10.65
N ALA A 394 -16.08 -8.79 10.88
CA ALA A 394 -16.79 -9.64 9.93
C ALA A 394 -18.23 -9.15 9.67
N ARG A 395 -18.91 -8.69 10.71
CA ARG A 395 -20.27 -8.13 10.61
C ARG A 395 -20.32 -6.80 9.85
N THR A 396 -19.37 -5.90 10.11
CA THR A 396 -19.41 -4.49 9.68
C THR A 396 -18.71 -4.23 8.35
N LEU A 397 -17.62 -4.93 8.05
CA LEU A 397 -16.73 -4.56 6.93
C LEU A 397 -17.14 -5.25 5.62
N LYS A 398 -18.22 -4.77 5.01
CA LYS A 398 -18.85 -5.40 3.82
C LYS A 398 -18.12 -5.13 2.51
N VAL A 399 -17.58 -3.92 2.30
CA VAL A 399 -17.05 -3.46 0.99
C VAL A 399 -15.91 -4.31 0.42
N ILE A 400 -15.13 -4.95 1.28
CA ILE A 400 -14.06 -5.89 0.91
C ILE A 400 -14.41 -7.34 1.25
N GLY A 401 -15.65 -7.59 1.72
CA GLY A 401 -16.19 -8.91 1.98
C GLY A 401 -15.48 -9.65 3.10
N LEU A 402 -15.45 -9.10 4.33
CA LEU A 402 -14.85 -9.80 5.48
C LEU A 402 -15.83 -10.70 6.25
N GLY A 403 -17.07 -10.89 5.76
CA GLY A 403 -18.12 -11.63 6.47
C GLY A 403 -17.79 -13.08 6.83
N GLY A 404 -16.81 -13.67 6.16
CA GLY A 404 -16.30 -15.01 6.43
C GLY A 404 -15.19 -15.08 7.47
N TRP A 405 -14.63 -13.95 7.91
CA TRP A 405 -13.53 -13.88 8.88
C TRP A 405 -14.04 -13.98 10.31
N THR A 406 -14.68 -15.10 10.64
CA THR A 406 -15.06 -15.37 12.02
C THR A 406 -13.86 -15.90 12.81
N PRO A 407 -13.73 -15.57 14.10
CA PRO A 407 -12.62 -16.05 14.92
C PRO A 407 -12.57 -17.57 14.96
N GLU A 408 -13.72 -18.25 14.99
CA GLU A 408 -13.80 -19.72 15.00
C GLU A 408 -13.14 -20.32 13.75
N ARG A 409 -13.39 -19.74 12.58
CA ARG A 409 -12.78 -20.21 11.33
C ARG A 409 -11.28 -19.95 11.32
N LEU A 410 -10.85 -18.73 11.67
CA LEU A 410 -9.43 -18.37 11.62
C LEU A 410 -8.60 -19.17 12.65
N LYS A 411 -9.13 -19.41 13.86
CA LYS A 411 -8.53 -20.31 14.86
C LYS A 411 -8.46 -21.74 14.35
N ALA A 412 -9.56 -22.26 13.79
CA ALA A 412 -9.57 -23.61 13.23
C ALA A 412 -8.54 -23.78 12.09
N GLN A 413 -8.34 -22.76 11.24
CA GLN A 413 -7.30 -22.80 10.22
C GLN A 413 -5.88 -22.72 10.80
N GLN A 414 -5.67 -21.97 11.88
CA GLN A 414 -4.39 -21.90 12.58
C GLN A 414 -4.03 -23.27 13.18
N GLU A 415 -4.98 -23.93 13.87
CA GLU A 415 -4.81 -25.26 14.46
C GLU A 415 -4.59 -26.36 13.40
N ASN A 416 -5.13 -26.17 12.19
CA ASN A 416 -5.11 -27.15 11.11
C ASN A 416 -4.31 -26.69 9.87
N TRP A 417 -3.33 -25.81 10.04
CA TRP A 417 -2.47 -25.31 8.95
C TRP A 417 -1.83 -26.40 8.08
N HIS A 418 -1.52 -27.56 8.65
CA HIS A 418 -0.97 -28.73 7.97
C HIS A 418 -1.95 -29.37 6.97
N MET A 419 -3.25 -29.06 7.05
CA MET A 419 -4.27 -29.55 6.14
C MET A 419 -4.42 -28.70 4.88
N PHE A 420 -3.69 -27.60 4.76
CA PHE A 420 -3.72 -26.73 3.58
C PHE A 420 -2.56 -27.02 2.65
N ASP A 421 -2.84 -26.99 1.35
CA ASP A 421 -1.79 -27.07 0.34
C ASP A 421 -1.01 -25.75 0.27
N TYR A 422 0.31 -25.81 0.41
CA TYR A 422 1.14 -24.61 0.42
C TYR A 422 1.22 -23.89 -0.94
N LEU A 423 0.86 -24.56 -2.04
CA LEU A 423 0.82 -23.98 -3.38
C LEU A 423 -0.54 -23.42 -3.71
N THR A 424 -1.61 -24.22 -3.57
CA THR A 424 -2.96 -23.80 -3.99
C THR A 424 -3.72 -23.09 -2.88
N LEU A 425 -3.25 -23.17 -1.64
CA LEU A 425 -3.94 -22.77 -0.41
C LEU A 425 -5.20 -23.58 -0.11
N GLU A 426 -5.53 -24.61 -0.90
CA GLU A 426 -6.76 -25.39 -0.72
C GLU A 426 -6.67 -26.28 0.52
N GLY A 427 -7.72 -26.25 1.33
CA GLY A 427 -7.86 -27.14 2.48
C GLY A 427 -8.28 -28.55 2.10
N LYS A 428 -7.80 -29.53 2.88
CA LYS A 428 -8.12 -30.95 2.79
C LYS A 428 -8.78 -31.40 4.11
N GLY A 429 -9.36 -32.59 4.14
CA GLY A 429 -9.99 -33.13 5.37
C GLY A 429 -11.08 -32.21 5.93
N SER A 430 -10.98 -31.86 7.22
CA SER A 430 -11.92 -30.95 7.90
C SER A 430 -11.85 -29.51 7.38
N MET A 431 -10.78 -29.13 6.68
CA MET A 431 -10.61 -27.81 6.06
C MET A 431 -11.07 -27.77 4.60
N LYS A 432 -11.62 -28.88 4.06
CA LYS A 432 -12.07 -28.96 2.66
C LYS A 432 -13.09 -27.86 2.34
N GLY A 433 -12.91 -27.24 1.17
CA GLY A 433 -13.77 -26.13 0.74
C GLY A 433 -13.42 -24.79 1.36
N GLN A 434 -12.19 -24.61 1.85
CA GLN A 434 -11.65 -23.34 2.30
C GLN A 434 -10.27 -23.10 1.68
N PHE A 435 -9.91 -21.82 1.52
CA PHE A 435 -8.53 -21.43 1.26
C PHE A 435 -7.87 -20.93 2.54
N TYR A 436 -6.57 -21.23 2.71
CA TYR A 436 -5.81 -20.79 3.88
C TYR A 436 -5.80 -19.26 4.01
N GLY A 437 -6.14 -18.82 5.21
CA GLY A 437 -6.32 -17.44 5.61
C GLY A 437 -7.49 -16.71 4.94
N LEU A 438 -8.44 -17.43 4.34
CA LEU A 438 -9.68 -16.87 3.78
C LEU A 438 -9.45 -15.59 2.94
N PRO A 439 -8.62 -15.62 1.89
CA PRO A 439 -8.20 -14.41 1.18
C PRO A 439 -9.41 -13.55 0.79
N TRP A 440 -9.43 -12.26 1.14
CA TRP A 440 -10.65 -11.49 0.90
C TRP A 440 -10.84 -11.16 -0.61
N PRO A 441 -12.10 -11.18 -1.10
CA PRO A 441 -13.34 -11.35 -0.33
C PRO A 441 -13.61 -12.80 0.13
N ALA A 442 -14.11 -12.90 1.37
CA ALA A 442 -14.77 -14.05 1.96
C ALA A 442 -16.17 -13.60 2.42
N TRP A 443 -17.17 -13.67 1.54
CA TRP A 443 -18.44 -12.98 1.72
C TRP A 443 -19.23 -13.39 2.96
N THR A 444 -19.25 -14.69 3.27
CA THR A 444 -20.01 -15.29 4.36
C THR A 444 -19.17 -16.35 5.06
N SER A 445 -19.66 -16.87 6.20
CA SER A 445 -19.02 -17.98 6.93
C SER A 445 -18.92 -19.27 6.11
N LYS A 446 -19.65 -19.39 4.99
CA LYS A 446 -19.60 -20.54 4.07
C LYS A 446 -18.69 -20.31 2.86
N HIS A 447 -18.31 -19.06 2.59
CA HIS A 447 -17.47 -18.75 1.44
C HIS A 447 -16.01 -19.17 1.70
N PRO A 448 -15.32 -19.80 0.73
CA PRO A 448 -13.97 -20.35 0.91
C PRO A 448 -12.87 -19.28 1.05
N GLY A 449 -13.14 -18.06 0.56
CA GLY A 449 -12.14 -17.03 0.28
C GLY A 449 -11.82 -16.99 -1.22
N THR A 450 -11.16 -15.92 -1.66
CA THR A 450 -10.89 -15.63 -3.08
C THR A 450 -9.38 -15.48 -3.32
N PRO A 451 -8.66 -16.58 -3.63
CA PRO A 451 -7.21 -16.53 -3.82
C PRO A 451 -6.81 -15.77 -5.09
N ILE A 452 -7.65 -15.82 -6.14
CA ILE A 452 -7.43 -15.17 -7.44
C ILE A 452 -8.60 -14.22 -7.73
N LEU A 453 -8.34 -12.92 -7.69
CA LEU A 453 -9.36 -11.93 -8.02
C LEU A 453 -9.66 -11.93 -9.52
N TYR A 454 -10.94 -11.69 -9.85
CA TYR A 454 -11.45 -11.48 -11.21
C TYR A 454 -11.44 -12.73 -12.12
N ASP A 455 -11.32 -13.92 -11.54
CA ASP A 455 -11.47 -15.19 -12.25
C ASP A 455 -12.97 -15.53 -12.42
N VAL A 456 -13.47 -15.33 -13.64
CA VAL A 456 -14.86 -15.64 -14.01
C VAL A 456 -15.06 -17.12 -14.34
N SER A 457 -13.99 -17.92 -14.43
CA SER A 457 -14.07 -19.35 -14.73
C SER A 457 -14.38 -20.22 -13.51
N VAL A 458 -14.41 -19.61 -12.32
CA VAL A 458 -14.75 -20.26 -11.05
C VAL A 458 -16.14 -19.77 -10.59
N PRO A 459 -16.99 -20.62 -9.98
CA PRO A 459 -18.23 -20.18 -9.39
C PRO A 459 -18.03 -19.23 -8.21
N THR A 460 -18.98 -18.32 -7.97
CA THR A 460 -18.88 -17.36 -6.85
C THR A 460 -18.78 -18.05 -5.49
N LYS A 461 -19.55 -19.11 -5.28
CA LYS A 461 -19.48 -19.95 -4.07
C LYS A 461 -18.12 -20.63 -3.84
N GLU A 462 -17.29 -20.71 -4.87
CA GLU A 462 -15.95 -21.31 -4.85
C GLU A 462 -14.84 -20.24 -4.89
N GLY A 463 -15.20 -18.95 -4.78
CA GLY A 463 -14.26 -17.82 -4.80
C GLY A 463 -14.06 -17.19 -6.17
N GLY A 464 -14.86 -17.53 -7.19
CA GLY A 464 -14.81 -16.87 -8.49
C GLY A 464 -15.51 -15.51 -8.49
N MET A 465 -15.07 -14.58 -9.34
CA MET A 465 -15.63 -13.24 -9.35
C MET A 465 -15.36 -12.41 -10.62
N GLY A 466 -16.18 -11.39 -10.87
CA GLY A 466 -16.03 -10.43 -11.96
C GLY A 466 -15.33 -9.14 -11.53
N PHE A 467 -15.18 -8.16 -12.44
CA PHE A 467 -14.77 -6.82 -12.02
C PHE A 467 -15.95 -6.08 -11.37
N ARG A 468 -15.64 -5.22 -10.41
CA ARG A 468 -16.63 -4.48 -9.64
C ARG A 468 -17.26 -3.34 -10.44
N ASN A 469 -18.59 -3.24 -10.38
CA ASN A 469 -19.30 -2.05 -10.82
C ASN A 469 -19.19 -0.97 -9.74
N ARG A 470 -18.35 0.05 -9.97
CA ARG A 470 -18.15 1.16 -9.04
C ARG A 470 -18.44 2.53 -9.65
N PHE A 471 -18.43 2.64 -10.97
CA PHE A 471 -18.32 3.92 -11.67
C PHE A 471 -19.51 4.19 -12.59
N GLY A 472 -20.68 3.66 -12.22
CA GLY A 472 -21.88 3.73 -13.05
C GLY A 472 -21.98 2.60 -14.06
N LEU A 473 -23.08 2.58 -14.80
CA LEU A 473 -23.35 1.57 -15.83
C LEU A 473 -22.85 2.00 -17.21
N GLU A 474 -22.68 3.31 -17.42
CA GLU A 474 -22.36 3.90 -18.71
C GLU A 474 -21.45 5.14 -18.51
N HIS A 475 -20.55 5.39 -19.45
CA HIS A 475 -19.80 6.65 -19.53
C HIS A 475 -19.49 7.07 -20.98
N ASN A 476 -19.93 8.28 -21.34
CA ASN A 476 -19.81 8.87 -22.69
C ASN A 476 -20.40 7.99 -23.81
N GLY A 477 -21.57 7.41 -23.58
CA GLY A 477 -22.27 6.50 -24.49
C GLY A 477 -21.74 5.07 -24.50
N HIS A 478 -20.77 4.73 -23.65
CA HIS A 478 -20.19 3.39 -23.57
C HIS A 478 -20.64 2.62 -22.34
N ASP A 479 -21.15 1.41 -22.54
CA ASP A 479 -21.46 0.48 -21.47
C ASP A 479 -20.20 0.09 -20.67
N LEU A 480 -20.29 0.18 -19.34
CA LEU A 480 -19.24 -0.18 -18.39
C LEU A 480 -19.43 -1.58 -17.80
N LEU A 481 -20.51 -2.28 -18.15
CA LEU A 481 -20.74 -3.67 -17.80
C LEU A 481 -19.90 -4.60 -18.68
N ALA A 482 -19.56 -5.77 -18.14
CA ALA A 482 -18.88 -6.80 -18.92
C ALA A 482 -19.75 -7.22 -20.13
N ASP A 483 -19.10 -7.58 -21.24
CA ASP A 483 -19.81 -8.07 -22.43
C ASP A 483 -20.68 -9.29 -22.09
N LYS A 484 -21.76 -9.49 -22.87
CA LYS A 484 -22.67 -10.63 -22.75
C LYS A 484 -21.96 -12.00 -22.79
N SER A 485 -20.80 -12.09 -23.44
CA SER A 485 -19.99 -13.32 -23.48
C SER A 485 -19.27 -13.63 -22.15
N VAL A 486 -19.14 -12.67 -21.24
CA VAL A 486 -18.39 -12.82 -19.99
C VAL A 486 -19.34 -13.02 -18.82
N SER A 487 -19.63 -14.28 -18.52
CA SER A 487 -20.40 -14.68 -17.34
C SER A 487 -19.50 -15.35 -16.32
N ILE A 488 -19.75 -15.12 -15.03
CA ILE A 488 -19.14 -15.92 -13.97
C ILE A 488 -19.70 -17.34 -14.07
N LYS A 489 -18.87 -18.37 -13.91
CA LYS A 489 -19.28 -19.77 -14.01
C LYS A 489 -20.41 -20.07 -13.01
N GLY A 490 -21.49 -20.66 -13.50
CA GLY A 490 -22.67 -20.97 -12.66
C GLY A 490 -23.55 -19.76 -12.30
N SER A 491 -23.24 -18.56 -12.80
CA SER A 491 -24.12 -17.40 -12.67
C SER A 491 -25.43 -17.61 -13.42
N HIS A 492 -26.55 -17.31 -12.76
CA HIS A 492 -27.87 -17.27 -13.40
C HIS A 492 -28.02 -16.08 -14.37
N ILE A 493 -27.23 -15.02 -14.20
CA ILE A 493 -27.20 -13.86 -15.09
C ILE A 493 -26.12 -14.07 -16.15
N LYS A 494 -26.46 -13.82 -17.42
CA LYS A 494 -25.51 -13.82 -18.54
C LYS A 494 -24.90 -12.43 -18.72
N GLY A 495 -23.58 -12.37 -18.86
CA GLY A 495 -22.84 -11.14 -19.13
C GLY A 495 -22.62 -10.26 -17.89
N GLY A 496 -22.44 -8.97 -18.16
CA GLY A 496 -22.32 -7.95 -17.13
C GLY A 496 -23.65 -7.56 -16.50
N TYR A 497 -23.60 -7.17 -15.23
CA TYR A 497 -24.76 -6.76 -14.44
C TYR A 497 -24.34 -5.73 -13.37
N PRO A 498 -25.27 -4.85 -12.93
CA PRO A 498 -24.97 -3.81 -11.96
C PRO A 498 -24.66 -4.38 -10.57
N GLU A 499 -24.13 -3.54 -9.67
CA GLU A 499 -24.16 -3.88 -8.25
C GLU A 499 -25.59 -4.06 -7.75
N LEU A 500 -25.78 -4.95 -6.79
CA LEU A 500 -27.09 -5.26 -6.22
C LEU A 500 -27.47 -4.19 -5.20
N THR A 501 -28.66 -3.64 -5.39
CA THR A 501 -29.28 -2.66 -4.51
C THR A 501 -30.68 -3.13 -4.17
N LYS A 502 -31.22 -2.64 -3.05
CA LYS A 502 -32.62 -2.88 -2.68
C LYS A 502 -33.58 -2.51 -3.81
N ALA A 503 -33.28 -1.42 -4.52
CA ALA A 503 -34.11 -0.91 -5.61
C ALA A 503 -34.05 -1.77 -6.90
N ASN A 504 -32.99 -2.54 -7.13
CA ASN A 504 -32.82 -3.28 -8.39
C ASN A 504 -32.84 -4.81 -8.24
N ILE A 505 -32.69 -5.35 -7.03
CA ILE A 505 -32.41 -6.77 -6.80
C ILE A 505 -33.50 -7.70 -7.35
N GLU A 506 -34.79 -7.36 -7.19
CA GLU A 506 -35.91 -8.14 -7.73
C GLU A 506 -35.81 -8.28 -9.26
N LYS A 507 -35.50 -7.17 -9.95
CA LYS A 507 -35.35 -7.13 -11.40
C LYS A 507 -34.09 -7.86 -11.88
N VAL A 508 -32.96 -7.61 -11.21
CA VAL A 508 -31.65 -8.16 -11.62
C VAL A 508 -31.59 -9.67 -11.39
N LEU A 509 -32.15 -10.16 -10.27
CA LEU A 509 -32.09 -11.57 -9.89
C LEU A 509 -33.33 -12.39 -10.30
N GLY A 510 -34.41 -11.74 -10.73
CA GLY A 510 -35.69 -12.40 -11.00
C GLY A 510 -36.26 -13.05 -9.74
N ILE A 511 -36.29 -12.31 -8.64
CA ILE A 511 -36.83 -12.74 -7.34
C ILE A 511 -37.96 -11.80 -6.90
N LYS A 512 -38.71 -12.20 -5.87
CA LYS A 512 -39.71 -11.36 -5.22
C LYS A 512 -39.42 -11.31 -3.73
N LEU A 513 -39.24 -10.11 -3.20
CA LEU A 513 -39.03 -9.87 -1.77
C LEU A 513 -40.39 -9.80 -1.06
N SER A 514 -40.46 -10.41 0.11
CA SER A 514 -41.56 -10.16 1.05
C SER A 514 -41.53 -8.73 1.58
N GLU A 515 -42.65 -8.24 2.10
CA GLU A 515 -42.72 -6.91 2.71
C GLU A 515 -41.77 -6.77 3.91
N HIS A 516 -41.57 -7.84 4.67
CA HIS A 516 -40.59 -7.87 5.76
C HIS A 516 -39.15 -7.76 5.24
N GLU A 517 -38.78 -8.51 4.21
CA GLU A 517 -37.45 -8.44 3.59
C GLU A 517 -37.17 -7.05 3.02
N LYS A 518 -38.15 -6.43 2.35
CA LYS A 518 -38.04 -5.04 1.89
C LYS A 518 -37.83 -4.07 3.04
N LYS A 519 -38.44 -4.30 4.20
CA LYS A 519 -38.30 -3.43 5.36
C LYS A 519 -36.87 -3.47 5.93
N ILE A 520 -36.29 -4.66 6.10
CA ILE A 520 -35.01 -4.84 6.80
C ILE A 520 -33.77 -4.76 5.90
N MET A 521 -33.95 -4.95 4.59
CA MET A 521 -32.85 -4.89 3.63
C MET A 521 -32.25 -3.48 3.56
N GLY A 522 -30.92 -3.39 3.65
CA GLY A 522 -30.19 -2.14 3.46
C GLY A 522 -30.22 -1.67 2.00
N GLU A 523 -30.02 -0.36 1.78
CA GLU A 523 -30.15 0.26 0.46
C GLU A 523 -29.28 -0.38 -0.63
N ASN A 524 -28.11 -0.88 -0.25
CA ASN A 524 -27.22 -1.64 -1.13
C ASN A 524 -26.34 -2.60 -0.33
N TRP A 525 -25.67 -3.51 -1.03
CA TRP A 525 -24.85 -4.56 -0.42
C TRP A 525 -23.76 -4.06 0.54
N LYS A 526 -23.29 -2.80 0.39
CA LYS A 526 -22.24 -2.22 1.22
C LYS A 526 -22.75 -1.85 2.61
N VAL A 527 -24.05 -1.63 2.77
CA VAL A 527 -24.67 -1.18 4.01
C VAL A 527 -25.80 -2.11 4.49
N ASP A 528 -25.95 -3.26 3.86
CA ASP A 528 -26.97 -4.25 4.21
C ASP A 528 -26.54 -5.07 5.44
N THR A 529 -27.10 -4.70 6.59
CA THR A 529 -26.87 -5.41 7.86
C THR A 529 -27.69 -6.70 7.96
N SER A 530 -28.76 -6.85 7.17
CA SER A 530 -29.61 -8.05 7.17
C SER A 530 -28.94 -9.26 6.50
N GLY A 531 -27.98 -9.04 5.61
CA GLY A 531 -27.34 -10.08 4.81
C GLY A 531 -28.21 -10.64 3.68
N LEU A 532 -29.42 -10.12 3.47
CA LEU A 532 -30.35 -10.59 2.44
C LEU A 532 -29.80 -10.41 1.03
N ILE A 533 -29.13 -9.28 0.74
CA ILE A 533 -28.54 -9.06 -0.60
C ILE A 533 -27.47 -10.12 -0.89
N GLN A 534 -26.63 -10.44 0.09
CA GLN A 534 -25.60 -11.48 -0.05
C GLN A 534 -26.23 -12.87 -0.21
N LYS A 535 -27.27 -13.18 0.59
CA LYS A 535 -28.01 -14.44 0.50
C LYS A 535 -28.53 -14.69 -0.92
N TYR A 536 -29.27 -13.73 -1.49
CA TYR A 536 -29.82 -13.91 -2.83
C TYR A 536 -28.75 -13.91 -3.92
N ALA A 537 -27.65 -13.17 -3.72
CA ALA A 537 -26.51 -13.23 -4.63
C ALA A 537 -25.89 -14.63 -4.67
N ASP A 538 -25.70 -15.26 -3.51
CA ASP A 538 -25.18 -16.62 -3.37
C ASP A 538 -26.12 -17.64 -4.03
N GLU A 539 -27.44 -17.53 -3.80
CA GLU A 539 -28.46 -18.39 -4.42
C GLU A 539 -28.46 -18.32 -5.96
N LYS A 540 -28.13 -17.14 -6.52
CA LYS A 540 -28.07 -16.91 -7.97
C LYS A 540 -26.68 -17.05 -8.57
N GLY A 541 -25.67 -17.39 -7.78
CA GLY A 541 -24.29 -17.54 -8.25
C GLY A 541 -23.68 -16.25 -8.81
N VAL A 542 -24.06 -15.09 -8.26
CA VAL A 542 -23.59 -13.76 -8.68
C VAL A 542 -22.79 -13.06 -7.59
N CYS A 543 -21.98 -12.07 -7.95
CA CYS A 543 -21.28 -11.21 -7.01
C CYS A 543 -22.14 -10.00 -6.67
N VAL A 544 -22.22 -9.66 -5.37
CA VAL A 544 -23.04 -8.52 -4.89
C VAL A 544 -22.69 -7.18 -5.53
N TYR A 545 -21.43 -6.99 -5.95
CA TYR A 545 -20.97 -5.74 -6.53
C TYR A 545 -21.10 -5.65 -8.05
N GLY A 546 -21.70 -6.65 -8.70
CA GLY A 546 -21.87 -6.70 -10.14
C GLY A 546 -20.77 -7.45 -10.91
N ASN A 547 -20.85 -7.35 -12.23
CA ASN A 547 -19.83 -7.82 -13.18
C ASN A 547 -19.62 -6.75 -14.27
N ALA A 548 -18.51 -6.03 -14.16
CA ALA A 548 -18.23 -4.84 -14.95
C ALA A 548 -16.94 -4.96 -15.79
N ARG A 549 -16.55 -3.85 -16.42
CA ARG A 549 -15.27 -3.67 -17.10
C ARG A 549 -14.26 -3.00 -16.17
N ALA A 550 -13.00 -3.41 -16.25
CA ALA A 550 -11.88 -2.66 -15.69
C ALA A 550 -11.63 -1.41 -16.54
N ARG A 551 -11.49 -0.23 -15.91
CA ARG A 551 -11.25 1.03 -16.62
C ARG A 551 -9.76 1.40 -16.63
N ALA A 552 -9.27 1.84 -17.78
CA ALA A 552 -7.96 2.48 -17.90
C ALA A 552 -8.02 4.00 -17.62
N ILE A 553 -9.19 4.61 -17.81
CA ILE A 553 -9.43 6.05 -17.65
C ILE A 553 -10.04 6.33 -16.27
N VAL A 554 -9.46 7.30 -15.56
CA VAL A 554 -9.92 7.78 -14.25
C VAL A 554 -10.25 9.27 -14.39
N TRP A 555 -11.51 9.58 -14.72
CA TRP A 555 -11.94 10.95 -15.01
C TRP A 555 -11.91 11.91 -13.79
N GLN A 556 -11.70 11.38 -12.58
CA GLN A 556 -11.53 12.18 -11.36
C GLN A 556 -10.09 12.67 -11.14
N PHE A 557 -9.11 12.15 -11.88
CA PHE A 557 -7.70 12.54 -11.71
C PHE A 557 -7.32 13.60 -12.74
N ASP A 558 -6.36 14.46 -12.38
CA ASP A 558 -5.77 15.44 -13.29
C ASP A 558 -5.25 14.74 -14.56
N ASP A 559 -4.48 13.66 -14.36
CA ASP A 559 -4.07 12.73 -15.40
C ASP A 559 -5.10 11.61 -15.56
N LYS A 560 -6.07 11.83 -16.45
CA LYS A 560 -7.14 10.87 -16.75
C LYS A 560 -6.62 9.52 -17.24
N ILE A 561 -5.50 9.51 -17.96
CA ILE A 561 -4.67 8.33 -18.24
C ILE A 561 -3.28 8.57 -17.64
N PRO A 562 -2.50 7.54 -17.30
CA PRO A 562 -1.12 7.75 -16.85
C PRO A 562 -0.33 8.56 -17.88
N LYS A 563 0.46 9.54 -17.43
CA LYS A 563 1.33 10.35 -18.28
C LYS A 563 2.72 10.36 -17.69
N HIS A 564 3.75 10.30 -18.54
CA HIS A 564 5.11 10.52 -18.09
C HIS A 564 5.25 11.98 -17.66
N ARG A 565 5.76 12.20 -16.45
CA ARG A 565 6.14 13.49 -15.91
C ARG A 565 7.46 13.32 -15.21
N GLU A 566 8.40 14.24 -15.45
CA GLU A 566 9.69 14.19 -14.79
C GLU A 566 9.56 14.43 -13.28
N PRO A 567 10.45 13.83 -12.46
CA PRO A 567 10.60 14.15 -11.05
C PRO A 567 10.74 15.66 -10.82
N LEU A 568 10.38 16.14 -9.63
CA LEU A 568 10.48 17.58 -9.31
C LEU A 568 11.94 18.04 -9.40
N HIS A 569 12.86 17.23 -8.90
CA HIS A 569 14.31 17.41 -9.06
C HIS A 569 14.82 16.40 -10.08
N SER A 570 14.71 16.75 -11.36
CA SER A 570 15.16 15.88 -12.47
C SER A 570 16.61 16.18 -12.89
N PRO A 571 17.42 15.15 -13.21
CA PRO A 571 18.74 15.32 -13.81
C PRO A 571 18.67 15.78 -15.28
N ARG A 572 17.47 15.87 -15.89
CA ARG A 572 17.25 16.20 -17.31
C ARG A 572 16.34 17.43 -17.44
N PRO A 573 16.87 18.66 -17.31
CA PRO A 573 16.08 19.89 -17.45
C PRO A 573 15.37 20.01 -18.80
N ASP A 574 15.97 19.45 -19.86
CA ASP A 574 15.37 19.36 -21.19
C ASP A 574 14.10 18.51 -21.19
N LEU A 575 14.13 17.35 -20.52
CA LEU A 575 12.97 16.49 -20.37
C LEU A 575 11.96 17.08 -19.38
N ALA A 576 12.38 17.79 -18.34
CA ALA A 576 11.47 18.45 -17.40
C ALA A 576 10.64 19.53 -18.09
N LYS A 577 11.23 20.25 -19.06
CA LYS A 577 10.51 21.20 -19.93
C LYS A 577 9.51 20.48 -20.86
N LYS A 578 9.87 19.32 -21.39
CA LYS A 578 9.04 18.54 -22.33
C LYS A 578 7.90 17.76 -21.64
N TYR A 579 8.16 17.24 -20.44
CA TYR A 579 7.27 16.41 -19.64
C TYR A 579 7.15 17.00 -18.21
N PRO A 580 6.55 18.19 -18.08
CA PRO A 580 6.50 18.89 -16.80
C PRO A 580 5.67 18.14 -15.77
N THR A 581 5.96 18.39 -14.50
CA THR A 581 5.17 17.90 -13.37
C THR A 581 3.76 18.54 -13.33
N PHE A 582 2.98 18.22 -12.29
CA PHE A 582 1.63 18.75 -12.11
C PHE A 582 1.61 20.26 -11.83
N LYS A 583 0.43 20.85 -11.91
CA LYS A 583 0.20 22.19 -11.35
C LYS A 583 0.20 22.09 -9.82
N ASP A 584 0.59 23.17 -9.15
CA ASP A 584 0.48 23.30 -7.70
C ASP A 584 -0.96 23.03 -7.23
N GLN A 585 -1.10 22.27 -6.15
CA GLN A 585 -2.41 21.87 -5.62
C GLN A 585 -2.71 22.61 -4.34
N LYS A 586 -3.94 23.11 -4.25
CA LYS A 586 -4.45 23.74 -3.03
C LYS A 586 -5.24 22.74 -2.19
N ASN A 587 -5.08 22.82 -0.87
CA ASN A 587 -5.84 22.03 0.10
C ASN A 587 -5.82 20.51 -0.20
N ASN A 588 -4.65 19.97 -0.50
CA ASN A 588 -4.44 18.54 -0.55
C ASN A 588 -4.06 18.06 0.86
N PHE A 589 -4.88 17.21 1.49
CA PHE A 589 -4.75 16.82 2.91
C PHE A 589 -4.43 18.01 3.84
N ARG A 590 -5.21 19.09 3.70
CA ARG A 590 -5.12 20.32 4.51
C ARG A 590 -3.86 21.18 4.33
N VAL A 591 -3.07 20.94 3.29
CA VAL A 591 -1.91 21.77 2.94
C VAL A 591 -1.91 22.16 1.46
N ASP A 592 -1.21 23.24 1.12
CA ASP A 592 -0.85 23.49 -0.28
C ASP A 592 0.38 22.63 -0.64
N VAL A 593 0.40 22.04 -1.84
CA VAL A 593 1.51 21.18 -2.31
C VAL A 593 2.07 21.75 -3.60
N ARG A 594 3.39 21.96 -3.60
CA ARG A 594 4.12 22.52 -4.75
C ARG A 594 4.48 21.42 -5.74
N TYR A 595 4.36 21.73 -7.02
CA TYR A 595 4.77 20.87 -8.11
C TYR A 595 5.57 21.70 -9.11
N ILE A 596 4.91 22.32 -10.09
CA ILE A 596 5.60 23.09 -11.12
C ILE A 596 6.40 24.25 -10.54
N SER A 597 5.92 24.90 -9.47
CA SER A 597 6.66 26.00 -8.83
C SER A 597 7.98 25.55 -8.21
N GLU A 598 8.07 24.31 -7.72
CA GLU A 598 9.31 23.73 -7.21
C GLU A 598 10.20 23.23 -8.36
N GLN A 599 9.62 22.54 -9.35
CA GLN A 599 10.37 21.99 -10.49
C GLN A 599 11.05 23.11 -11.32
N THR A 600 10.39 24.25 -11.50
CA THR A 600 10.92 25.37 -12.29
C THR A 600 11.61 26.45 -11.47
N LYS A 601 11.75 26.26 -10.15
CA LYS A 601 12.39 27.25 -9.26
C LYS A 601 13.80 27.60 -9.72
N GLN A 602 14.56 26.58 -10.13
CA GLN A 602 15.88 26.70 -10.74
C GLN A 602 16.25 25.41 -11.50
N GLU A 603 17.38 25.43 -12.22
CA GLU A 603 17.94 24.22 -12.84
C GLU A 603 18.74 23.42 -11.80
N TRP A 604 18.03 22.66 -10.96
CA TRP A 604 18.57 21.93 -9.80
C TRP A 604 19.82 21.08 -10.06
N VAL A 605 19.93 20.47 -11.24
CA VAL A 605 21.07 19.61 -11.62
C VAL A 605 22.41 20.36 -11.67
N LYS A 606 22.41 21.69 -11.81
CA LYS A 606 23.64 22.50 -11.79
C LYS A 606 24.31 22.47 -10.41
N ASP A 607 23.50 22.48 -9.36
CA ASP A 607 23.98 22.50 -7.97
C ASP A 607 24.02 21.09 -7.37
N PHE A 608 23.16 20.20 -7.85
CA PHE A 608 22.96 18.84 -7.35
C PHE A 608 22.99 17.82 -8.52
N PRO A 609 24.17 17.46 -9.05
CA PRO A 609 24.26 16.69 -10.29
C PRO A 609 24.07 15.18 -10.12
N ILE A 610 24.02 14.66 -8.89
CA ILE A 610 24.05 13.21 -8.61
C ILE A 610 22.65 12.73 -8.25
N ILE A 611 22.20 11.61 -8.83
CA ILE A 611 20.90 11.01 -8.53
C ILE A 611 20.97 10.24 -7.20
N VAL A 612 19.95 10.38 -6.37
CA VAL A 612 19.80 9.61 -5.13
C VAL A 612 18.77 8.50 -5.30
N ALA A 613 19.12 7.30 -4.82
CA ALA A 613 18.19 6.20 -4.64
C ALA A 613 18.23 5.69 -3.19
N SER A 614 17.07 5.32 -2.66
CA SER A 614 16.99 4.65 -1.35
C SER A 614 17.05 3.12 -1.50
N MET A 615 17.52 2.41 -0.48
CA MET A 615 17.45 0.96 -0.41
C MET A 615 16.99 0.46 0.96
N ARG A 616 16.76 -0.85 1.04
CA ARG A 616 16.53 -1.58 2.30
C ARG A 616 17.69 -2.53 2.57
N LEU A 617 17.76 -3.02 3.80
CA LEU A 617 18.67 -4.08 4.21
C LEU A 617 17.88 -5.30 4.68
N VAL A 618 18.48 -6.48 4.61
CA VAL A 618 17.80 -7.75 4.96
C VAL A 618 17.53 -7.81 6.46
N ASN A 619 18.45 -7.28 7.25
CA ASN A 619 18.47 -7.34 8.72
C ASN A 619 17.82 -6.14 9.41
N LEU A 620 17.38 -5.11 8.69
CA LEU A 620 16.71 -3.93 9.25
C LEU A 620 15.36 -3.72 8.57
N SER A 621 14.30 -3.52 9.36
CA SER A 621 12.96 -3.28 8.83
C SER A 621 12.42 -1.91 9.28
N GLY A 622 11.59 -1.27 8.47
CA GLY A 622 11.05 0.06 8.78
C GLY A 622 12.15 1.08 9.10
N ALA A 623 12.01 1.81 10.21
CA ALA A 623 13.01 2.74 10.75
C ALA A 623 14.21 2.04 11.44
N GLY A 624 14.24 0.70 11.47
CA GLY A 624 15.26 -0.12 12.13
C GLY A 624 15.19 -0.06 13.66
N MET A 625 14.06 0.37 14.23
CA MET A 625 13.90 0.61 15.67
C MET A 625 14.12 -0.67 16.50
N LEU A 626 13.51 -1.78 16.08
CA LEU A 626 13.62 -3.08 16.75
C LEU A 626 14.97 -3.76 16.47
N GLU A 627 15.46 -3.68 15.24
CA GLU A 627 16.66 -4.44 14.88
C GLU A 627 17.95 -3.77 15.38
N ARG A 628 17.98 -2.44 15.51
CA ARG A 628 19.12 -1.71 16.09
C ARG A 628 19.25 -1.90 17.61
N THR A 629 18.20 -2.35 18.30
CA THR A 629 18.26 -2.76 19.71
C THR A 629 18.66 -4.23 19.87
N SER A 630 18.81 -4.99 18.78
CA SER A 630 19.39 -6.34 18.79
C SER A 630 20.91 -6.28 18.58
N LYS A 631 21.67 -6.79 19.55
CA LYS A 631 23.14 -6.90 19.49
C LYS A 631 23.62 -7.63 18.22
N TYR A 632 22.92 -8.72 17.86
CA TYR A 632 23.32 -9.57 16.74
C TYR A 632 22.99 -8.96 15.38
N LEU A 633 21.81 -8.37 15.22
CA LEU A 633 21.44 -7.72 13.95
C LEU A 633 22.24 -6.44 13.72
N SER A 634 22.52 -5.70 14.79
CA SER A 634 23.40 -4.51 14.75
C SER A 634 24.83 -4.88 14.38
N HIS A 635 25.35 -6.03 14.82
CA HIS A 635 26.69 -6.47 14.41
C HIS A 635 26.82 -6.74 12.90
N ILE A 636 25.74 -7.16 12.23
CA ILE A 636 25.74 -7.39 10.77
C ILE A 636 25.84 -6.07 9.99
N THR A 637 25.26 -4.99 10.51
CA THR A 637 25.34 -3.65 9.89
C THR A 637 25.54 -2.60 10.98
N PRO A 638 26.79 -2.41 11.44
CA PRO A 638 27.08 -1.63 12.64
C PRO A 638 27.00 -0.13 12.44
N GLU A 639 27.03 0.34 11.19
CA GLU A 639 27.07 1.76 10.84
C GLU A 639 26.27 2.06 9.56
N MET A 640 25.82 3.30 9.46
CA MET A 640 25.17 3.83 8.26
C MET A 640 26.20 4.06 7.15
N PHE A 641 25.83 3.76 5.91
CA PHE A 641 26.72 3.84 4.75
C PHE A 641 25.97 4.28 3.48
N CYS A 642 26.73 4.58 2.43
CA CYS A 642 26.21 4.85 1.10
C CYS A 642 27.07 4.17 0.03
N HIS A 643 26.41 3.45 -0.88
CA HIS A 643 27.02 2.91 -2.08
C HIS A 643 27.28 4.00 -3.11
N ILE A 644 28.53 4.11 -3.54
CA ILE A 644 29.03 5.06 -4.52
C ILE A 644 29.87 4.33 -5.58
N HIS A 645 29.73 4.72 -6.85
CA HIS A 645 30.57 4.17 -7.90
C HIS A 645 32.03 4.65 -7.75
N PRO A 646 33.06 3.80 -7.96
CA PRO A 646 34.46 4.20 -7.81
C PRO A 646 34.85 5.45 -8.63
N ASP A 647 34.40 5.58 -9.89
CA ASP A 647 34.69 6.76 -10.71
C ASP A 647 34.07 8.05 -10.15
N LEU A 648 32.86 7.97 -9.60
CA LEU A 648 32.22 9.11 -8.95
C LEU A 648 32.97 9.48 -7.66
N ALA A 649 33.37 8.49 -6.86
CA ALA A 649 34.15 8.72 -5.66
C ALA A 649 35.51 9.37 -5.97
N LEU A 650 36.19 8.92 -7.03
CA LEU A 650 37.44 9.49 -7.52
C LEU A 650 37.31 10.97 -7.89
N ASN A 651 36.25 11.33 -8.63
CA ASN A 651 35.98 12.72 -9.01
C ASN A 651 35.79 13.66 -7.81
N HIS A 652 35.44 13.12 -6.64
CA HIS A 652 35.25 13.87 -5.39
C HIS A 652 36.35 13.60 -4.36
N SER A 653 37.44 12.92 -4.72
CA SER A 653 38.56 12.56 -3.82
C SER A 653 38.13 11.77 -2.56
N ILE A 654 37.08 10.96 -2.70
CA ILE A 654 36.53 10.09 -1.66
C ILE A 654 37.12 8.68 -1.84
N LYS A 655 37.75 8.14 -0.80
CA LYS A 655 38.24 6.76 -0.79
C LYS A 655 37.18 5.81 -0.23
N ASP A 656 37.34 4.52 -0.50
CA ASP A 656 36.49 3.51 0.11
C ASP A 656 36.62 3.55 1.65
N GLY A 657 35.49 3.62 2.34
CA GLY A 657 35.44 3.77 3.80
C GLY A 657 35.58 5.20 4.34
N ASP A 658 35.86 6.21 3.50
CA ASP A 658 35.88 7.61 3.93
C ASP A 658 34.48 8.06 4.40
N MET A 659 34.44 9.00 5.34
CA MET A 659 33.20 9.73 5.61
C MET A 659 32.95 10.76 4.51
N MET A 660 31.70 10.94 4.13
CA MET A 660 31.28 11.95 3.17
C MET A 660 29.99 12.65 3.61
N TRP A 661 29.86 13.92 3.22
CA TRP A 661 28.62 14.65 3.31
C TRP A 661 27.81 14.49 2.03
N ILE A 662 26.50 14.32 2.20
CA ILE A 662 25.53 14.34 1.10
C ILE A 662 24.54 15.46 1.40
N HIS A 663 24.36 16.37 0.44
CA HIS A 663 23.49 17.55 0.57
C HIS A 663 22.30 17.45 -0.37
N SER A 664 21.11 17.77 0.13
CA SER A 664 19.86 17.81 -0.65
C SER A 664 19.57 19.22 -1.21
N PRO A 665 18.69 19.33 -2.23
CA PRO A 665 18.18 20.60 -2.72
C PRO A 665 17.43 21.44 -1.67
N GLN A 666 16.94 20.80 -0.61
CA GLN A 666 16.22 21.45 0.49
C GLN A 666 17.16 22.03 1.54
N GLY A 667 18.48 21.96 1.33
CA GLY A 667 19.49 22.50 2.24
C GLY A 667 19.78 21.60 3.46
N THR A 668 19.20 20.39 3.51
CA THR A 668 19.52 19.39 4.51
C THR A 668 20.74 18.58 4.08
N LYS A 669 21.42 17.96 5.05
CA LYS A 669 22.58 17.11 4.78
C LYS A 669 22.65 15.92 5.71
N ILE A 670 23.35 14.87 5.28
CA ILE A 670 23.72 13.72 6.10
C ILE A 670 25.21 13.42 6.01
N LYS A 671 25.78 12.78 7.04
CA LYS A 671 27.18 12.34 7.08
C LYS A 671 27.25 10.82 7.19
N VAL A 672 27.76 10.15 6.15
CA VAL A 672 27.74 8.68 6.05
C VAL A 672 29.07 8.15 5.53
N LYS A 673 29.35 6.86 5.80
CA LYS A 673 30.52 6.17 5.24
C LYS A 673 30.29 5.85 3.76
N ALA A 674 31.26 6.19 2.91
CA ALA A 674 31.26 5.81 1.50
C ALA A 674 31.71 4.35 1.35
N ILE A 675 30.95 3.58 0.57
CA ILE A 675 31.28 2.19 0.22
C ILE A 675 31.28 2.07 -1.30
N HIS A 676 32.44 1.76 -1.87
CA HIS A 676 32.61 1.57 -3.30
C HIS A 676 31.74 0.40 -3.78
N SER A 677 30.93 0.64 -4.82
CA SER A 677 30.02 -0.37 -5.35
C SER A 677 29.70 -0.14 -6.82
N TYR A 678 29.86 -1.19 -7.63
CA TYR A 678 29.40 -1.24 -9.03
C TYR A 678 27.90 -1.55 -9.17
N SER A 679 27.18 -1.67 -8.05
CA SER A 679 25.72 -1.83 -8.09
C SER A 679 25.02 -0.55 -8.60
N VAL A 680 25.65 0.60 -8.39
CA VAL A 680 25.25 1.92 -8.90
C VAL A 680 26.16 2.34 -10.06
N THR A 681 25.74 3.34 -10.83
CA THR A 681 26.52 3.95 -11.92
C THR A 681 27.13 5.28 -11.46
N ALA A 682 28.10 5.81 -12.21
CA ALA A 682 28.80 7.06 -11.86
C ALA A 682 27.92 8.32 -11.81
N ASP A 683 26.65 8.24 -12.18
CA ASP A 683 25.66 9.31 -12.09
C ASP A 683 24.83 9.29 -10.79
N ARG A 684 25.00 8.28 -9.93
CA ARG A 684 24.10 8.06 -8.79
C ARG A 684 24.75 7.43 -7.56
N ILE A 685 24.07 7.59 -6.44
CA ILE A 685 24.38 6.94 -5.17
C ILE A 685 23.16 6.20 -4.63
N CYS A 686 23.38 5.22 -3.76
CA CYS A 686 22.30 4.48 -3.12
C CYS A 686 22.59 4.20 -1.65
N MET A 687 21.60 4.33 -0.76
CA MET A 687 21.81 4.15 0.68
C MET A 687 20.56 3.66 1.43
N PRO A 688 20.71 2.95 2.56
CA PRO A 688 19.58 2.55 3.39
C PRO A 688 18.96 3.75 4.14
N TYR A 689 17.77 3.59 4.71
CA TYR A 689 17.11 4.64 5.51
C TYR A 689 16.81 4.23 6.96
N SER A 690 17.05 2.97 7.33
CA SER A 690 16.63 2.37 8.61
C SER A 690 17.54 2.71 9.81
N PHE A 691 18.08 3.93 9.87
CA PHE A 691 18.98 4.40 10.92
C PHE A 691 18.40 5.61 11.65
N ALA A 692 18.76 5.79 12.91
CA ALA A 692 18.46 6.99 13.68
C ALA A 692 19.48 7.18 14.82
N GLY A 693 19.46 8.33 15.48
CA GLY A 693 20.41 8.70 16.52
C GLY A 693 21.43 9.75 16.09
N ILE A 694 21.51 10.05 14.79
CA ILE A 694 22.27 11.18 14.23
C ILE A 694 21.32 12.00 13.36
N LEU A 695 21.39 13.33 13.46
CA LEU A 695 20.63 14.27 12.62
C LEU A 695 21.52 15.42 12.16
N GLN A 696 21.64 15.59 10.85
CA GLN A 696 22.56 16.52 10.17
C GLN A 696 24.01 16.41 10.66
N GLY A 697 24.47 15.18 10.92
CA GLY A 697 25.79 14.88 11.47
C GLY A 697 25.99 15.15 12.96
N VAL A 698 24.94 15.57 13.69
CA VAL A 698 24.96 15.77 15.15
C VAL A 698 24.53 14.48 15.86
N ASP A 699 25.34 14.03 16.83
CA ASP A 699 25.04 12.85 17.65
C ASP A 699 23.96 13.16 18.71
N LEU A 700 22.79 12.54 18.56
CA LEU A 700 21.65 12.66 19.47
C LEU A 700 21.62 11.53 20.52
N SER A 701 22.62 10.66 20.56
CA SER A 701 22.60 9.45 21.37
C SER A 701 22.59 9.72 22.88
N HIS A 702 23.01 10.91 23.28
CA HIS A 702 22.93 11.40 24.66
C HIS A 702 21.48 11.71 25.11
N ARG A 703 20.52 11.78 24.18
CA ARG A 703 19.10 12.04 24.48
C ARG A 703 18.29 10.78 24.75
N TYR A 704 18.83 9.59 24.48
CA TYR A 704 18.15 8.35 24.84
C TYR A 704 18.01 8.25 26.37
N PRO A 705 16.82 7.91 26.89
CA PRO A 705 16.67 7.50 28.28
C PRO A 705 17.67 6.40 28.67
N LYS A 706 18.09 6.40 29.93
CA LYS A 706 19.06 5.41 30.44
C LYS A 706 18.62 3.99 30.11
N GLY A 707 19.51 3.21 29.48
CA GLY A 707 19.26 1.81 29.12
C GLY A 707 18.49 1.59 27.82
N THR A 708 18.09 2.64 27.10
CA THR A 708 17.29 2.53 25.86
C THR A 708 18.07 2.82 24.58
N LYS A 709 19.33 3.26 24.70
CA LYS A 709 20.20 3.52 23.55
C LYS A 709 20.42 2.21 22.75
N PRO A 710 20.15 2.21 21.43
CA PRO A 710 20.38 1.04 20.58
C PRO A 710 21.88 0.72 20.43
N TYR A 711 22.19 -0.51 20.02
CA TYR A 711 23.58 -0.94 19.76
C TYR A 711 24.19 -0.25 18.55
N THR A 712 23.35 0.10 17.55
CA THR A 712 23.76 0.87 16.38
C THR A 712 22.94 2.15 16.24
N ILE A 713 23.65 3.25 16.03
CA ILE A 713 23.09 4.56 15.68
C ILE A 713 23.59 4.96 14.30
N GLY A 714 22.88 5.88 13.67
CA GLY A 714 23.23 6.41 12.37
C GLY A 714 22.25 7.47 11.93
N GLU A 715 22.41 7.93 10.69
CA GLU A 715 21.56 8.95 10.12
C GLU A 715 20.58 8.35 9.12
N SER A 716 19.29 8.68 9.24
CA SER A 716 18.32 8.30 8.23
C SER A 716 18.59 9.06 6.95
N SER A 717 18.69 8.36 5.82
CA SER A 717 18.74 9.03 4.51
C SER A 717 17.46 9.79 4.19
N ASN A 718 16.36 9.55 4.91
CA ASN A 718 15.15 10.32 4.69
C ASN A 718 15.28 11.80 5.09
N THR A 719 16.32 12.17 5.85
CA THR A 719 16.72 13.55 6.12
C THR A 719 17.01 14.35 4.86
N ILE A 720 17.56 13.72 3.82
CA ILE A 720 17.88 14.33 2.52
C ILE A 720 16.87 13.95 1.43
N THR A 721 15.71 13.41 1.79
CA THR A 721 14.64 13.17 0.79
C THR A 721 14.28 14.48 0.13
N ASN A 722 14.23 14.48 -1.20
CA ASN A 722 13.85 15.63 -1.96
C ASN A 722 12.36 15.96 -1.79
N TYR A 723 12.00 17.24 -1.93
CA TYR A 723 10.60 17.65 -1.90
C TYR A 723 9.85 17.08 -3.11
N GLY A 724 8.86 16.24 -2.86
CA GLY A 724 7.96 15.71 -3.89
C GLY A 724 6.98 14.71 -3.31
N PHE A 725 5.74 14.73 -3.80
CA PHE A 725 4.63 13.95 -3.26
C PHE A 725 3.69 13.49 -4.38
N ASP A 726 3.09 12.32 -4.26
CA ASP A 726 2.03 11.90 -5.18
C ASP A 726 0.78 12.79 -5.02
N PRO A 727 0.16 13.30 -6.10
CA PRO A 727 -0.99 14.20 -6.01
C PRO A 727 -2.25 13.59 -5.42
N VAL A 728 -2.37 12.26 -5.40
CA VAL A 728 -3.57 11.57 -4.92
C VAL A 728 -3.41 11.13 -3.48
N THR A 729 -2.23 10.59 -3.14
CA THR A 729 -1.99 9.94 -1.84
C THR A 729 -1.04 10.70 -0.92
N GLN A 730 -0.35 11.73 -1.44
CA GLN A 730 0.77 12.41 -0.77
C GLN A 730 1.90 11.50 -0.31
N ILE A 731 2.09 10.34 -0.94
CA ILE A 731 3.27 9.52 -0.68
C ILE A 731 4.52 10.30 -1.15
N PRO A 732 5.58 10.44 -0.34
CA PRO A 732 6.76 11.19 -0.73
C PRO A 732 7.59 10.51 -1.83
N GLU A 733 8.31 11.34 -2.58
CA GLU A 733 9.24 10.95 -3.64
C GLU A 733 10.61 10.52 -3.05
N PHE A 734 10.64 9.35 -2.43
CA PHE A 734 11.88 8.80 -1.84
C PHE A 734 12.86 8.22 -2.87
N ASN A 735 12.36 7.84 -4.05
CA ASN A 735 13.13 7.05 -5.00
C ASN A 735 13.57 7.85 -6.23
N ALA A 736 13.23 9.14 -6.34
CA ALA A 736 13.75 10.02 -7.37
C ALA A 736 14.21 11.33 -6.71
N GLY A 737 15.43 11.77 -7.01
CA GLY A 737 15.97 12.97 -6.40
C GLY A 737 17.40 13.21 -6.81
N LEU A 738 17.90 14.36 -6.40
CA LEU A 738 19.24 14.85 -6.70
C LEU A 738 19.98 15.18 -5.40
N CYS A 739 21.30 15.08 -5.40
CA CYS A 739 22.17 15.53 -4.34
C CYS A 739 23.50 16.05 -4.90
N ARG A 740 24.31 16.62 -4.01
CA ARG A 740 25.76 16.79 -4.20
C ARG A 740 26.49 16.11 -3.06
N ILE A 741 27.71 15.67 -3.32
CA ILE A 741 28.57 15.01 -2.34
C ILE A 741 29.87 15.77 -2.16
N GLU A 742 30.44 15.68 -0.96
CA GLU A 742 31.76 16.20 -0.63
C GLU A 742 32.41 15.31 0.43
N LYS A 743 33.74 15.27 0.45
CA LYS A 743 34.49 14.59 1.51
C LYS A 743 34.23 15.29 2.86
N ALA A 744 34.05 14.51 3.93
CA ALA A 744 33.70 15.03 5.25
C ALA A 744 34.91 15.37 6.13
#